data_AF-A0A3C0K9S8-F1
#
_entry.id   AF-A0A3C0K9S8-F1
#
_cell.length_a   1.000
_cell.length_b   1.000
_cell.length_c   1.000
_cell.angle_alpha   90.00
_cell.angle_beta   90.00
_cell.angle_gamma   90.00
#
_symmetry.space_group_name_H-M   'P 1'
#
loop_
_entity.id
_entity.type
_entity.pdbx_description
1 polymer ?
#
loop_
_entity_poly.entity_id
_entity_poly.type
_entity_poly.pdbx_seq_one_letter_code
_entity_poly.pdbx_strand_id
1 'polypeptide(L)'
;AHTLLRANADLSPALIARAIARRLRKLGIPSDIEARIDAQLAILDAQERATRTLVLNASPEASRQPWFCSGCPHNTSTRVPEGSRAMAGIGCHFMTIWMDRSTVGFTQMGGEGVPWVGQQPFSTDQHMFANVGDGTYFHSGILAIRQSIAAGVNITYKILYNDAVAMTGGQQVGERPEGHSVVQIAQSMRAEGAVKITIVTDEPQKYDGVQGLPEGIAIRHRDELDAVQREFREIKGTTVIIYDQTCATEKRRRRKRGTLAEPDERVLINELVCEGCGDCGEQSNCLSIEPLETEFGRKRRINQSTCNKDYSCVKGFCPSFVTVKGGQLRKKDKGGAGLEWTGETPPEPTLPALGEQAWGIVVAGVGGTGVITIGQLLGMAAHIEGRGIVTQDAAGLAQKGGATWSHVLIGASQDLIRTTRVGTASADLVIGCDPIVAAGQETLQRLRTGRSHVALNTNATPTAAFVRNPQWQNPAQSCVDALVQVLGERDVGRFDAETAATRLMGDSIYANPMMLGYAWQRGWVPLGRSALMRAIELNNVQVDKNRQAFEWGCRAAHDPKAMALLLARAAGTAQVIQFKPRDSIDGLVSRRVAFLTQYQNAAYAGQYEAFVRRVEQAEAPLGKTSLTEAVARYLFKLMAYKDEYEVARLLTDKAFHEQIAAQFEGDYQLHLNLAPPLLAKRNERGELVKRRFGPGMLKAMAVLAKMKGLRGTAFDIFGRTEERRTERALIAQYRQDIEALLRGLDADSHALALEIARLPEQIRGFGHVKERHLRAAQARREELLARRVVPLVATDATASRVA
;
A
#
# COMPACT_ATOMS: atom_id res chain seq x y z
N ALA A 1 0.56 -32.18 -31.39
CA ALA A 1 -0.53 -33.11 -31.04
C ALA A 1 -0.14 -34.23 -30.05
N HIS A 2 1.14 -34.40 -29.67
CA HIS A 2 1.59 -35.46 -28.72
C HIS A 2 1.95 -34.96 -27.31
N THR A 3 1.54 -33.74 -26.94
CA THR A 3 1.91 -33.12 -25.66
C THR A 3 1.01 -33.66 -24.52
N LEU A 4 1.54 -34.58 -23.70
CA LEU A 4 0.83 -35.14 -22.54
C LEU A 4 0.73 -34.14 -21.38
N LEU A 5 1.80 -33.37 -21.16
CA LEU A 5 1.93 -32.31 -20.17
C LEU A 5 2.62 -31.12 -20.84
N ARG A 6 2.35 -29.90 -20.36
CA ARG A 6 3.00 -28.68 -20.87
C ARG A 6 4.52 -28.73 -20.67
N ALA A 7 5.28 -28.19 -21.63
CA ALA A 7 6.74 -28.13 -21.58
C ALA A 7 7.27 -26.91 -20.80
N ASN A 8 6.41 -25.94 -20.54
CA ASN A 8 6.71 -24.70 -19.82
C ASN A 8 5.82 -24.58 -18.57
N ALA A 9 6.28 -23.79 -17.59
CA ALA A 9 5.65 -23.63 -16.27
C ALA A 9 5.64 -24.90 -15.40
N ASP A 10 5.08 -24.80 -14.20
CA ASP A 10 5.07 -25.87 -13.20
C ASP A 10 4.13 -27.03 -13.59
N LEU A 11 4.44 -28.25 -13.15
CA LEU A 11 3.56 -29.40 -13.31
C LEU A 11 2.87 -29.69 -11.98
N SER A 12 1.60 -29.29 -11.85
CA SER A 12 0.87 -29.50 -10.60
C SER A 12 0.45 -30.98 -10.42
N PRO A 13 0.33 -31.47 -9.18
CA PRO A 13 -0.18 -32.83 -8.94
C PRO A 13 -1.55 -33.09 -9.58
N ALA A 14 -2.41 -32.07 -9.65
CA ALA A 14 -3.71 -32.18 -10.32
C ALA A 14 -3.58 -32.39 -11.83
N LEU A 15 -2.67 -31.66 -12.50
CA LEU A 15 -2.41 -31.80 -13.94
C LEU A 15 -1.82 -33.19 -14.26
N ILE A 16 -0.89 -33.65 -13.42
CA ILE A 16 -0.29 -34.99 -13.54
C ILE A 16 -1.35 -36.08 -13.29
N ALA A 17 -2.16 -35.95 -12.24
CA ALA A 17 -3.21 -36.92 -11.91
C ALA A 17 -4.23 -37.08 -13.05
N ARG A 18 -4.66 -35.97 -13.68
CA ARG A 18 -5.54 -35.99 -14.86
C ARG A 18 -4.91 -36.74 -16.04
N ALA A 19 -3.61 -36.53 -16.28
CA ALA A 19 -2.89 -37.22 -17.35
C ALA A 19 -2.76 -38.72 -17.09
N ILE A 20 -2.44 -39.11 -15.85
CA ILE A 20 -2.35 -40.51 -15.42
C ILE A 20 -3.72 -41.20 -15.51
N ALA A 21 -4.77 -40.59 -14.96
CA ALA A 21 -6.13 -41.14 -15.00
C ALA A 21 -6.59 -41.43 -16.44
N ARG A 22 -6.34 -40.50 -17.37
CA ARG A 22 -6.64 -40.68 -18.79
C ARG A 22 -5.91 -41.88 -19.41
N ARG A 23 -4.70 -42.20 -18.94
CA ARG A 23 -3.92 -43.35 -19.41
C ARG A 23 -4.38 -44.65 -18.78
N LEU A 24 -4.61 -44.67 -17.47
CA LEU A 24 -5.10 -45.84 -16.74
C LEU A 24 -6.44 -46.33 -17.30
N ARG A 25 -7.38 -45.43 -17.58
CA ARG A 25 -8.66 -45.81 -18.22
C ARG A 25 -8.49 -46.52 -19.56
N LYS A 26 -7.49 -46.13 -20.37
CA LYS A 26 -7.19 -46.78 -21.65
C LYS A 26 -6.58 -48.17 -21.51
N LEU A 27 -5.99 -48.49 -20.35
CA LEU A 27 -5.37 -49.78 -20.07
C LEU A 27 -6.38 -50.80 -19.52
N GLY A 28 -7.60 -50.37 -19.18
CA GLY A 28 -8.60 -51.19 -18.50
C GLY A 28 -8.26 -51.33 -17.02
N ILE A 29 -9.00 -50.64 -16.15
CA ILE A 29 -8.86 -50.72 -14.70
C ILE A 29 -10.14 -51.28 -14.07
N PRO A 30 -10.06 -51.94 -12.90
CA PRO A 30 -11.22 -52.35 -12.12
C PRO A 30 -12.20 -51.20 -11.84
N SER A 31 -13.50 -51.49 -11.80
CA SER A 31 -14.57 -50.49 -11.68
C SER A 31 -14.54 -49.72 -10.35
N ASP A 32 -14.08 -50.35 -9.26
CA ASP A 32 -13.89 -49.70 -7.96
C ASP A 32 -12.75 -48.67 -7.99
N ILE A 33 -11.66 -48.98 -8.71
CA ILE A 33 -10.54 -48.06 -8.92
C ILE A 33 -10.99 -46.91 -9.83
N GLU A 34 -11.75 -47.20 -10.88
CA GLU A 34 -12.32 -46.17 -11.76
C GLU A 34 -13.22 -45.21 -10.98
N ALA A 35 -14.15 -45.73 -10.16
CA ALA A 35 -15.02 -44.91 -9.32
C ALA A 35 -14.24 -44.00 -8.36
N ARG A 36 -13.14 -44.49 -7.77
CA ARG A 36 -12.27 -43.69 -6.89
C ARG A 36 -11.54 -42.58 -7.66
N ILE A 37 -11.06 -42.88 -8.86
CA ILE A 37 -10.44 -41.89 -9.75
C ILE A 37 -11.46 -40.82 -10.13
N ASP A 38 -12.68 -41.23 -10.49
CA ASP A 38 -13.76 -40.34 -10.91
C ASP A 38 -14.18 -39.39 -9.80
N ALA A 39 -14.35 -39.91 -8.58
CA ALA A 39 -14.65 -39.11 -7.40
C ALA A 39 -13.55 -38.05 -7.15
N GLN A 40 -12.28 -38.44 -7.27
CA GLN A 40 -11.17 -37.50 -7.07
C GLN A 40 -11.07 -36.45 -8.19
N LEU A 41 -11.29 -36.83 -9.45
CA LEU A 41 -11.31 -35.89 -10.57
C LEU A 41 -12.49 -34.93 -10.48
N ALA A 42 -13.66 -35.39 -10.04
CA ALA A 42 -14.83 -34.55 -9.83
C ALA A 42 -14.57 -33.44 -8.80
N ILE A 43 -13.83 -33.75 -7.72
CA ILE A 43 -13.40 -32.75 -6.74
C ILE A 43 -12.51 -31.69 -7.39
N LEU A 44 -11.51 -32.10 -8.17
CA LEU A 44 -10.60 -31.18 -8.85
C LEU A 44 -11.34 -30.30 -9.86
N ASP A 45 -12.26 -30.89 -10.63
CA ASP A 45 -13.09 -30.18 -11.61
C ASP A 45 -14.05 -29.19 -10.98
N ALA A 46 -14.69 -29.57 -9.86
CA ALA A 46 -15.56 -28.67 -9.12
C ALA A 46 -14.78 -27.47 -8.60
N GLN A 47 -13.58 -27.70 -8.05
CA GLN A 47 -12.75 -26.62 -7.52
C GLN A 47 -12.23 -25.68 -8.60
N GLU A 48 -11.82 -26.22 -9.75
CA GLU A 48 -11.36 -25.43 -10.89
C GLU A 48 -12.48 -24.53 -11.44
N ARG A 49 -13.70 -25.07 -11.56
CA ARG A 49 -14.89 -24.28 -11.95
C ARG A 49 -15.22 -23.19 -10.94
N ALA A 50 -15.28 -23.52 -9.65
CA ALA A 50 -15.60 -22.56 -8.59
C ALA A 50 -14.57 -21.41 -8.56
N THR A 51 -13.28 -21.74 -8.65
CA THR A 51 -12.21 -20.73 -8.68
C THR A 51 -12.32 -19.85 -9.94
N ARG A 52 -12.59 -20.43 -11.11
CA ARG A 52 -12.70 -19.66 -12.36
C ARG A 52 -13.84 -18.64 -12.31
N THR A 53 -14.99 -19.02 -11.76
CA THR A 53 -16.13 -18.09 -11.57
C THR A 53 -15.75 -16.93 -10.64
N LEU A 54 -15.04 -17.22 -9.54
CA LEU A 54 -14.61 -16.19 -8.59
C LEU A 54 -13.53 -15.26 -9.18
N VAL A 55 -12.59 -15.78 -9.96
CA VAL A 55 -11.55 -14.98 -10.63
C VAL A 55 -12.15 -14.04 -11.68
N LEU A 56 -13.16 -14.47 -12.42
CA LEU A 56 -13.87 -13.61 -13.39
C LEU A 56 -14.62 -12.46 -12.70
N ASN A 57 -15.08 -12.68 -11.47
CA ASN A 57 -15.79 -11.67 -10.67
C ASN A 57 -14.84 -10.83 -9.79
N ALA A 58 -13.57 -11.20 -9.66
CA ALA A 58 -12.61 -10.49 -8.85
C ALA A 58 -12.10 -9.24 -9.58
N SER A 59 -12.17 -8.07 -8.93
CA SER A 59 -11.59 -6.84 -9.47
C SER A 59 -10.07 -6.97 -9.60
N PRO A 60 -9.45 -6.59 -10.75
CA PRO A 60 -7.99 -6.54 -10.90
C PRO A 60 -7.29 -5.69 -9.81
N GLU A 61 -8.01 -4.71 -9.23
CA GLU A 61 -7.57 -3.85 -8.15
C GLU A 61 -7.40 -4.57 -6.79
N ALA A 62 -7.92 -5.80 -6.68
CA ALA A 62 -7.79 -6.69 -5.53
C ALA A 62 -6.57 -7.63 -5.61
N SER A 63 -5.60 -7.36 -6.48
CA SER A 63 -4.35 -8.13 -6.54
C SER A 63 -3.21 -7.44 -5.79
N ARG A 64 -2.44 -8.20 -4.98
CA ARG A 64 -1.21 -7.71 -4.34
C ARG A 64 -0.02 -7.78 -5.29
N GLN A 65 0.02 -6.82 -6.21
CA GLN A 65 1.16 -6.64 -7.12
C GLN A 65 2.45 -6.40 -6.31
N PRO A 66 3.59 -7.03 -6.68
CA PRO A 66 4.87 -6.75 -6.08
C PRO A 66 5.19 -5.25 -6.11
N TRP A 67 5.53 -4.65 -4.96
CA TRP A 67 5.85 -3.22 -4.87
C TRP A 67 7.09 -2.88 -4.04
N PHE A 68 7.67 -1.70 -4.26
CA PHE A 68 8.82 -1.26 -3.49
C PHE A 68 8.48 -1.05 -2.01
N CYS A 69 9.43 -1.39 -1.14
CA CYS A 69 9.33 -1.12 0.29
C CYS A 69 9.12 0.38 0.55
N SER A 70 8.45 0.73 1.64
CA SER A 70 8.38 2.10 2.13
C SER A 70 9.78 2.70 2.26
N GLY A 71 9.98 3.88 1.68
CA GLY A 71 11.29 4.55 1.64
C GLY A 71 12.40 3.83 0.87
N CYS A 72 12.05 2.94 -0.06
CA CYS A 72 13.02 2.30 -0.93
C CYS A 72 13.76 3.34 -1.80
N PRO A 73 15.10 3.27 -1.91
CA PRO A 73 15.88 4.15 -2.80
C PRO A 73 15.47 4.03 -4.28
N HIS A 74 14.97 2.86 -4.68
CA HIS A 74 14.55 2.60 -6.05
C HIS A 74 13.31 3.38 -6.48
N ASN A 75 12.54 3.95 -5.54
CA ASN A 75 11.43 4.87 -5.87
C ASN A 75 11.92 6.13 -6.64
N THR A 76 13.18 6.52 -6.42
CA THR A 76 13.85 7.61 -7.14
C THR A 76 14.77 7.06 -8.22
N SER A 77 15.64 6.11 -7.90
CA SER A 77 16.72 5.67 -8.79
C SER A 77 16.24 5.03 -10.11
N THR A 78 15.04 4.45 -10.11
CA THR A 78 14.50 3.77 -11.30
C THR A 78 13.73 4.70 -12.25
N ARG A 79 13.43 5.94 -11.84
CA ARG A 79 12.83 6.95 -12.74
C ARG A 79 13.83 7.31 -13.83
N VAL A 80 13.34 7.53 -15.04
CA VAL A 80 14.11 8.03 -16.18
C VAL A 80 13.53 9.37 -16.66
N PRO A 81 14.33 10.20 -17.35
CA PRO A 81 13.83 11.46 -17.90
C PRO A 81 12.69 11.24 -18.89
N GLU A 82 11.84 12.26 -19.05
CA GLU A 82 10.78 12.26 -20.06
C GLU A 82 11.33 11.97 -21.46
N GLY A 83 10.60 11.16 -22.23
CA GLY A 83 11.02 10.68 -23.55
C GLY A 83 12.11 9.60 -23.52
N SER A 84 12.57 9.15 -22.35
CA SER A 84 13.56 8.07 -22.23
C SER A 84 12.90 6.75 -21.81
N ARG A 85 13.58 5.64 -22.09
CA ARG A 85 13.20 4.30 -21.62
C ARG A 85 14.34 3.60 -20.91
N ALA A 86 13.97 2.64 -20.06
CA ALA A 86 14.91 1.81 -19.33
C ALA A 86 14.65 0.31 -19.59
N MET A 87 15.66 -0.52 -19.35
CA MET A 87 15.50 -1.96 -19.18
C MET A 87 15.59 -2.35 -17.71
N ALA A 88 14.80 -3.36 -17.33
CA ALA A 88 14.82 -3.90 -15.98
C ALA A 88 15.90 -4.99 -15.84
N GLY A 89 16.60 -4.98 -14.70
CA GLY A 89 17.48 -6.09 -14.31
C GLY A 89 16.80 -7.09 -13.38
N ILE A 90 17.51 -8.18 -13.05
CA ILE A 90 17.07 -9.17 -12.05
C ILE A 90 17.22 -8.67 -10.60
N GLY A 91 16.11 -8.52 -9.89
CA GLY A 91 16.08 -8.01 -8.51
C GLY A 91 14.87 -7.10 -8.27
N CYS A 92 14.93 -6.24 -7.25
CA CYS A 92 13.81 -5.32 -6.97
C CYS A 92 13.45 -4.44 -8.17
N HIS A 93 14.44 -4.01 -8.97
CA HIS A 93 14.18 -3.23 -10.19
C HIS A 93 13.39 -3.97 -11.28
N PHE A 94 13.27 -5.31 -11.24
CA PHE A 94 12.35 -6.04 -12.12
C PHE A 94 10.91 -5.57 -11.94
N MET A 95 10.57 -5.16 -10.72
CA MET A 95 9.23 -4.70 -10.34
C MET A 95 8.82 -3.41 -11.05
N THR A 96 9.78 -2.67 -11.61
CA THR A 96 9.52 -1.41 -12.32
C THR A 96 8.67 -1.57 -13.57
N ILE A 97 8.63 -2.79 -14.15
CA ILE A 97 7.76 -3.14 -15.28
C ILE A 97 6.29 -2.88 -14.96
N TRP A 98 5.88 -3.05 -13.69
CA TRP A 98 4.51 -2.76 -13.24
C TRP A 98 4.35 -1.36 -12.66
N MET A 99 5.42 -0.54 -12.62
CA MET A 99 5.48 0.73 -11.88
C MET A 99 5.38 2.01 -12.73
N ASP A 100 5.05 1.92 -14.02
CA ASP A 100 4.91 3.10 -14.91
C ASP A 100 6.17 3.97 -14.84
N ARG A 101 7.31 3.32 -15.09
CA ARG A 101 8.66 3.88 -15.01
C ARG A 101 9.34 3.91 -16.38
N SER A 102 8.57 3.85 -17.46
CA SER A 102 9.08 3.69 -18.83
C SER A 102 10.13 2.58 -18.95
N THR A 103 9.94 1.50 -18.19
CA THR A 103 10.87 0.38 -18.14
C THR A 103 10.27 -0.82 -18.87
N VAL A 104 11.02 -1.36 -19.82
CA VAL A 104 10.56 -2.41 -20.74
C VAL A 104 11.47 -3.62 -20.69
N GLY A 105 10.86 -4.79 -20.81
CA GLY A 105 11.56 -6.07 -20.85
C GLY A 105 12.34 -6.41 -19.58
N PHE A 106 12.91 -7.61 -19.59
CA PHE A 106 13.88 -8.10 -18.62
C PHE A 106 14.71 -9.18 -19.28
N THR A 107 15.79 -9.59 -18.63
CA THR A 107 16.73 -10.60 -19.13
C THR A 107 17.26 -11.41 -17.97
N GLN A 108 17.94 -12.52 -18.25
CA GLN A 108 18.63 -13.32 -17.23
C GLN A 108 19.71 -12.49 -16.51
N MET A 109 20.06 -12.92 -15.30
CA MET A 109 21.11 -12.27 -14.50
C MET A 109 22.44 -12.28 -15.26
N GLY A 110 23.04 -11.11 -15.46
CA GLY A 110 24.25 -10.91 -16.27
C GLY A 110 23.98 -10.60 -17.74
N GLY A 111 22.72 -10.47 -18.16
CA GLY A 111 22.34 -10.02 -19.50
C GLY A 111 21.90 -8.54 -19.54
N GLU A 112 21.85 -7.85 -18.39
CA GLU A 112 21.22 -6.54 -18.26
C GLU A 112 21.76 -5.50 -19.25
N GLY A 113 20.87 -4.84 -19.98
CA GLY A 113 21.25 -3.82 -20.98
C GLY A 113 21.74 -4.37 -22.32
N VAL A 114 22.25 -5.60 -22.39
CA VAL A 114 22.78 -6.20 -23.63
C VAL A 114 21.72 -6.34 -24.75
N PRO A 115 20.42 -6.60 -24.47
CA PRO A 115 19.42 -6.59 -25.54
C PRO A 115 19.38 -5.29 -26.35
N TRP A 116 19.87 -4.16 -25.81
CA TRP A 116 20.00 -2.91 -26.56
C TRP A 116 20.95 -3.04 -27.75
N VAL A 117 22.03 -3.81 -27.62
CA VAL A 117 23.01 -4.01 -28.70
C VAL A 117 22.35 -4.53 -29.97
N GLY A 118 21.41 -5.47 -29.83
CA GLY A 118 20.64 -5.98 -30.96
C GLY A 118 19.48 -5.08 -31.40
N GLN A 119 18.94 -4.24 -30.50
CA GLN A 119 17.79 -3.38 -30.77
C GLN A 119 18.17 -2.03 -31.40
N GLN A 120 19.31 -1.45 -31.03
CA GLN A 120 19.71 -0.10 -31.42
C GLN A 120 19.66 0.12 -32.94
N PRO A 121 20.15 -0.79 -33.81
CA PRO A 121 20.11 -0.58 -35.26
C PRO A 121 18.71 -0.52 -35.86
N PHE A 122 17.70 -1.00 -35.13
CA PHE A 122 16.30 -1.10 -35.57
C PHE A 122 15.37 -0.20 -34.76
N SER A 123 15.91 0.74 -33.98
CA SER A 123 15.17 1.64 -33.12
C SER A 123 15.45 3.10 -33.48
N THR A 124 14.44 3.96 -33.34
CA THR A 124 14.60 5.42 -33.45
C THR A 124 15.22 6.04 -32.21
N ASP A 125 15.22 5.31 -31.09
CA ASP A 125 15.77 5.80 -29.82
C ASP A 125 17.29 5.90 -29.90
N GLN A 126 17.84 7.03 -29.46
CA GLN A 126 19.28 7.29 -29.54
C GLN A 126 20.05 6.75 -28.33
N HIS A 127 19.33 6.39 -27.26
CA HIS A 127 19.88 6.05 -25.96
C HIS A 127 18.95 5.12 -25.18
N MET A 128 19.52 4.35 -24.26
CA MET A 128 18.81 3.46 -23.35
C MET A 128 19.38 3.58 -21.93
N PHE A 129 18.52 3.49 -20.90
CA PHE A 129 18.96 3.25 -19.52
C PHE A 129 18.89 1.77 -19.16
N ALA A 130 19.82 1.25 -18.37
CA ALA A 130 19.76 -0.11 -17.83
C ALA A 130 19.92 -0.10 -16.31
N ASN A 131 18.94 -0.62 -15.58
CA ASN A 131 19.04 -0.75 -14.12
C ASN A 131 19.75 -2.05 -13.77
N VAL A 132 20.80 -1.98 -12.94
CA VAL A 132 21.57 -3.14 -12.47
C VAL A 132 21.81 -3.01 -10.97
N GLY A 133 21.42 -3.99 -10.16
CA GLY A 133 21.76 -4.03 -8.74
C GLY A 133 23.24 -4.32 -8.51
N ASP A 134 23.80 -3.83 -7.41
CA ASP A 134 25.18 -4.12 -6.97
C ASP A 134 25.51 -5.62 -6.85
N GLY A 135 24.59 -6.42 -6.30
CA GLY A 135 24.76 -7.89 -6.25
C GLY A 135 24.84 -8.53 -7.64
N THR A 136 23.98 -8.10 -8.56
CA THR A 136 24.01 -8.57 -9.95
C THR A 136 25.27 -8.11 -10.66
N TYR A 137 25.64 -6.84 -10.49
CA TYR A 137 26.88 -6.26 -11.03
C TYR A 137 28.10 -7.11 -10.62
N PHE A 138 28.20 -7.43 -9.32
CA PHE A 138 29.29 -8.22 -8.77
C PHE A 138 29.30 -9.66 -9.30
N HIS A 139 28.14 -10.31 -9.40
CA HIS A 139 28.05 -11.71 -9.83
C HIS A 139 28.37 -11.90 -11.32
N SER A 140 27.69 -11.16 -12.20
CA SER A 140 27.85 -11.34 -13.66
C SER A 140 27.52 -10.10 -14.50
N GLY A 141 26.87 -9.09 -13.92
CA GLY A 141 26.44 -7.87 -14.62
C GLY A 141 27.60 -7.02 -15.15
N ILE A 142 28.80 -7.12 -14.56
CA ILE A 142 30.00 -6.49 -15.12
C ILE A 142 30.29 -6.92 -16.57
N LEU A 143 30.03 -8.19 -16.91
CA LEU A 143 30.24 -8.71 -18.27
C LEU A 143 29.27 -8.09 -19.27
N ALA A 144 28.03 -7.81 -18.84
CA ALA A 144 27.04 -7.12 -19.66
C ALA A 144 27.47 -5.67 -19.99
N ILE A 145 28.00 -4.96 -18.99
CA ILE A 145 28.49 -3.58 -19.18
C ILE A 145 29.69 -3.59 -20.14
N ARG A 146 30.64 -4.51 -19.95
CA ARG A 146 31.78 -4.69 -20.86
C ARG A 146 31.33 -4.96 -22.30
N GLN A 147 30.33 -5.82 -22.49
CA GLN A 147 29.81 -6.11 -23.82
C GLN A 147 29.21 -4.86 -24.50
N SER A 148 28.48 -4.03 -23.75
CA SER A 148 27.92 -2.78 -24.26
C SER A 148 29.00 -1.74 -24.60
N ILE A 149 30.07 -1.67 -23.80
CA ILE A 149 31.25 -0.84 -24.09
C ILE A 149 31.91 -1.32 -25.39
N ALA A 150 32.18 -2.63 -25.51
CA ALA A 150 32.81 -3.21 -26.69
C ALA A 150 31.97 -3.03 -27.97
N ALA A 151 30.64 -3.08 -27.85
CA ALA A 151 29.72 -2.83 -28.95
C ALA A 151 29.60 -1.33 -29.31
N GLY A 152 30.12 -0.42 -28.48
CA GLY A 152 30.07 1.02 -28.74
C GLY A 152 28.67 1.63 -28.70
N VAL A 153 27.72 0.99 -28.02
CA VAL A 153 26.32 1.45 -28.00
C VAL A 153 26.10 2.58 -27.00
N ASN A 154 25.14 3.45 -27.30
CA ASN A 154 24.75 4.56 -26.42
C ASN A 154 23.82 4.04 -25.32
N ILE A 155 24.34 3.84 -24.12
CA ILE A 155 23.59 3.29 -23.00
C ILE A 155 24.12 3.85 -21.67
N THR A 156 23.23 4.13 -20.74
CA THR A 156 23.59 4.47 -19.35
C THR A 156 23.21 3.35 -18.41
N TYR A 157 24.21 2.73 -17.79
CA TYR A 157 24.00 1.79 -16.70
C TYR A 157 23.81 2.53 -15.39
N LYS A 158 22.68 2.27 -14.72
CA LYS A 158 22.40 2.72 -13.36
C LYS A 158 22.72 1.56 -12.42
N ILE A 159 23.92 1.58 -11.84
CA ILE A 159 24.34 0.63 -10.82
C ILE A 159 23.70 1.07 -9.50
N LEU A 160 22.67 0.34 -9.07
CA LEU A 160 21.88 0.65 -7.90
C LEU A 160 22.53 -0.01 -6.67
N TYR A 161 23.45 0.72 -6.05
CA TYR A 161 24.18 0.28 -4.86
C TYR A 161 23.32 0.42 -3.61
N ASN A 162 22.99 -0.71 -2.99
CA ASN A 162 22.12 -0.78 -1.83
C ASN A 162 22.77 -1.50 -0.63
N ASP A 163 24.04 -1.91 -0.78
CA ASP A 163 24.93 -2.45 0.26
C ASP A 163 24.50 -3.83 0.80
N ALA A 164 23.55 -4.49 0.13
CA ALA A 164 23.10 -5.84 0.51
C ALA A 164 22.31 -6.52 -0.63
N VAL A 165 22.47 -7.83 -0.79
CA VAL A 165 21.57 -8.64 -1.63
C VAL A 165 20.20 -8.70 -0.97
N ALA A 166 19.39 -7.67 -1.22
CA ALA A 166 18.21 -7.35 -0.42
C ALA A 166 17.14 -8.44 -0.47
N MET A 167 17.02 -9.14 -1.59
CA MET A 167 16.02 -10.18 -1.80
C MET A 167 16.37 -11.52 -1.17
N THR A 168 17.62 -11.74 -0.73
CA THR A 168 18.07 -13.00 -0.09
C THR A 168 18.15 -12.88 1.43
N GLY A 169 17.40 -11.94 2.01
CA GLY A 169 17.48 -11.65 3.42
C GLY A 169 18.67 -10.77 3.81
N GLY A 170 19.27 -10.02 2.86
CA GLY A 170 20.27 -8.99 3.14
C GLY A 170 21.67 -9.55 3.36
N GLN A 171 22.09 -10.48 2.50
CA GLN A 171 23.48 -10.95 2.46
C GLN A 171 24.41 -9.82 2.02
N GLN A 172 25.64 -9.81 2.51
CA GLN A 172 26.66 -8.86 2.07
C GLN A 172 27.02 -9.12 0.59
N VAL A 173 27.32 -8.06 -0.15
CA VAL A 173 27.78 -8.19 -1.54
C VAL A 173 29.25 -8.58 -1.54
N GLY A 174 29.56 -9.70 -2.19
CA GLY A 174 30.91 -10.29 -2.21
C GLY A 174 31.18 -11.26 -1.06
N GLU A 175 32.17 -12.12 -1.25
CA GLU A 175 32.56 -13.16 -0.28
C GLU A 175 33.57 -12.66 0.76
N ARG A 176 34.18 -11.48 0.51
CA ARG A 176 35.20 -10.90 1.38
C ARG A 176 34.58 -10.08 2.52
N PRO A 177 35.19 -10.06 3.72
CA PRO A 177 34.68 -9.31 4.86
C PRO A 177 34.47 -7.81 4.60
N GLU A 178 35.30 -7.20 3.74
CA GLU A 178 35.19 -5.80 3.32
C GLU A 178 34.04 -5.52 2.33
N GLY A 179 33.41 -6.57 1.79
CA GLY A 179 32.35 -6.46 0.79
C GLY A 179 32.82 -5.88 -0.54
N HIS A 180 31.88 -5.35 -1.31
CA HIS A 180 32.17 -4.62 -2.55
C HIS A 180 31.76 -3.15 -2.41
N SER A 181 32.69 -2.21 -2.53
CA SER A 181 32.43 -0.79 -2.27
C SER A 181 32.15 0.02 -3.54
N VAL A 182 31.50 1.18 -3.38
CA VAL A 182 31.28 2.14 -4.49
C VAL A 182 32.59 2.57 -5.14
N VAL A 183 33.66 2.75 -4.35
CA VAL A 183 34.99 3.10 -4.87
C VAL A 183 35.54 2.00 -5.78
N GLN A 184 35.40 0.73 -5.40
CA GLN A 184 35.81 -0.41 -6.23
C GLN A 184 35.00 -0.49 -7.52
N ILE A 185 33.68 -0.27 -7.46
CA ILE A 185 32.81 -0.22 -8.65
C ILE A 185 33.28 0.91 -9.58
N ALA A 186 33.52 2.11 -9.05
CA ALA A 186 33.98 3.25 -9.83
C ALA A 186 35.32 2.99 -10.52
N GLN A 187 36.29 2.39 -9.81
CA GLN A 187 37.57 1.98 -10.39
C GLN A 187 37.41 0.96 -11.50
N SER A 188 36.60 -0.08 -11.26
CA SER A 188 36.31 -1.13 -12.24
C SER A 188 35.67 -0.54 -13.49
N MET A 189 34.64 0.30 -13.36
CA MET A 189 33.97 0.93 -14.49
C MET A 189 34.85 1.89 -15.27
N ARG A 190 35.77 2.59 -14.59
CA ARG A 190 36.80 3.40 -15.26
C ARG A 190 37.73 2.52 -16.09
N ALA A 191 38.19 1.40 -15.54
CA ALA A 191 39.08 0.46 -16.20
C ALA A 191 38.43 -0.26 -17.39
N GLU A 192 37.14 -0.59 -17.30
CA GLU A 192 36.38 -1.19 -18.41
C GLU A 192 36.19 -0.22 -19.59
N GLY A 193 36.36 1.09 -19.39
CA GLY A 193 36.22 2.10 -20.44
C GLY A 193 34.88 2.84 -20.48
N ALA A 194 34.16 2.93 -19.35
CA ALA A 194 32.97 3.78 -19.27
C ALA A 194 33.33 5.24 -19.57
N VAL A 195 32.62 5.86 -20.52
CA VAL A 195 32.92 7.20 -21.05
C VAL A 195 32.75 8.27 -19.96
N LYS A 196 31.75 8.11 -19.10
CA LYS A 196 31.48 9.00 -17.98
C LYS A 196 30.90 8.22 -16.80
N ILE A 197 31.35 8.59 -15.60
CA ILE A 197 30.89 8.01 -14.33
C ILE A 197 30.50 9.14 -13.38
N THR A 198 29.31 9.05 -12.77
CA THR A 198 28.85 9.96 -11.72
C THR A 198 28.30 9.15 -10.55
N ILE A 199 28.67 9.53 -9.33
CA ILE A 199 28.08 8.99 -8.09
C ILE A 199 26.91 9.89 -7.69
N VAL A 200 25.77 9.28 -7.42
CA VAL A 200 24.56 9.97 -6.95
C VAL A 200 24.15 9.37 -5.61
N THR A 201 24.02 10.19 -4.57
CA THR A 201 23.72 9.72 -3.19
C THR A 201 22.85 10.71 -2.41
N ASP A 202 22.16 10.26 -1.36
CA ASP A 202 21.48 11.13 -0.38
C ASP A 202 22.43 11.80 0.62
N GLU A 203 23.69 11.39 0.65
CA GLU A 203 24.69 11.89 1.61
C GLU A 203 26.03 12.24 0.92
N PRO A 204 26.09 13.24 0.02
CA PRO A 204 27.32 13.57 -0.73
C PRO A 204 28.56 13.77 0.15
N GLN A 205 28.37 14.38 1.32
CA GLN A 205 29.41 14.64 2.31
C GLN A 205 30.13 13.39 2.82
N LYS A 206 29.55 12.19 2.67
CA LYS A 206 30.23 10.94 3.08
C LYS A 206 31.43 10.59 2.19
N TYR A 207 31.56 11.26 1.05
CA TYR A 207 32.69 11.13 0.15
C TYR A 207 33.79 12.16 0.42
N ASP A 208 33.58 13.09 1.36
CA ASP A 208 34.60 14.07 1.75
C ASP A 208 35.81 13.33 2.35
N GLY A 209 36.97 13.45 1.71
CA GLY A 209 38.21 12.81 2.14
C GLY A 209 38.33 11.31 1.83
N VAL A 210 37.37 10.71 1.10
CA VAL A 210 37.47 9.31 0.66
C VAL A 210 38.64 9.14 -0.31
N GLN A 211 39.54 8.23 0.03
CA GLN A 211 40.72 7.90 -0.78
C GLN A 211 40.38 6.88 -1.88
N GLY A 212 41.11 6.96 -3.00
CA GLY A 212 41.03 5.96 -4.07
C GLY A 212 39.84 6.09 -5.02
N LEU A 213 39.05 7.16 -4.95
CA LEU A 213 38.05 7.46 -5.98
C LEU A 213 38.76 7.92 -7.27
N PRO A 214 38.42 7.39 -8.47
CA PRO A 214 39.01 7.84 -9.71
C PRO A 214 38.81 9.35 -9.94
N GLU A 215 39.84 10.02 -10.46
CA GLU A 215 39.75 11.44 -10.82
C GLU A 215 38.63 11.70 -11.84
N GLY A 216 38.00 12.87 -11.73
CA GLY A 216 36.94 13.32 -12.65
C GLY A 216 35.56 12.71 -12.43
N ILE A 217 35.34 11.92 -11.37
CA ILE A 217 34.01 11.41 -11.00
C ILE A 217 33.30 12.45 -10.13
N ALA A 218 32.18 12.98 -10.62
CA ALA A 218 31.35 13.90 -9.85
C ALA A 218 30.52 13.14 -8.80
N ILE A 219 30.34 13.75 -7.63
CA ILE A 219 29.44 13.29 -6.56
C ILE A 219 28.29 14.29 -6.47
N ARG A 220 27.06 13.84 -6.66
CA ARG A 220 25.86 14.68 -6.72
C ARG A 220 24.79 14.20 -5.74
N HIS A 221 23.96 15.11 -5.26
CA HIS A 221 22.84 14.72 -4.42
C HIS A 221 21.77 14.02 -5.26
N ARG A 222 21.04 13.06 -4.69
CA ARG A 222 19.98 12.31 -5.40
C ARG A 222 18.87 13.16 -6.00
N ASP A 223 18.68 14.39 -5.51
CA ASP A 223 17.71 15.33 -6.07
C ASP A 223 18.13 15.86 -7.45
N GLU A 224 19.41 15.72 -7.81
CA GLU A 224 19.99 16.12 -9.09
C GLU A 224 20.00 14.97 -10.10
N LEU A 225 19.47 13.78 -9.74
CA LEU A 225 19.50 12.59 -10.60
C LEU A 225 18.87 12.84 -11.98
N ASP A 226 17.78 13.58 -12.06
CA ASP A 226 17.11 13.86 -13.34
C ASP A 226 18.02 14.69 -14.27
N ALA A 227 18.69 15.72 -13.74
CA ALA A 227 19.64 16.53 -14.49
C ALA A 227 20.83 15.69 -14.96
N VAL A 228 21.38 14.83 -14.10
CA VAL A 228 22.46 13.90 -14.46
C VAL A 228 22.02 12.93 -15.56
N GLN A 229 20.81 12.37 -15.46
CA GLN A 229 20.30 11.45 -16.49
C GLN A 229 20.06 12.16 -17.84
N ARG A 230 19.53 13.39 -17.84
CA ARG A 230 19.37 14.19 -19.08
C ARG A 230 20.70 14.52 -19.73
N GLU A 231 21.72 14.80 -18.94
CA GLU A 231 23.08 14.97 -19.47
C GLU A 231 23.59 13.65 -20.08
N PHE A 232 23.43 12.54 -19.37
CA PHE A 232 23.99 11.24 -19.76
C PHE A 232 23.35 10.66 -21.02
N ARG A 233 22.07 10.93 -21.28
CA ARG A 233 21.39 10.41 -22.47
C ARG A 233 21.92 10.99 -23.78
N GLU A 234 22.58 12.16 -23.73
CA GLU A 234 23.15 12.84 -24.90
C GLU A 234 24.61 12.44 -25.16
N ILE A 235 25.22 11.66 -24.26
CA ILE A 235 26.62 11.21 -24.38
C ILE A 235 26.69 9.94 -25.25
N LYS A 236 27.54 9.97 -26.27
CA LYS A 236 27.82 8.79 -27.10
C LYS A 236 28.67 7.77 -26.34
N GLY A 237 28.35 6.50 -26.53
CA GLY A 237 28.99 5.36 -25.86
C GLY A 237 28.36 5.00 -24.52
N THR A 238 29.00 4.09 -23.79
CA THR A 238 28.46 3.57 -22.53
C THR A 238 28.88 4.45 -21.34
N THR A 239 27.90 4.87 -20.54
CA THR A 239 28.07 5.70 -19.34
C THR A 239 27.52 5.01 -18.09
N VAL A 240 27.97 5.41 -16.90
CA VAL A 240 27.60 4.76 -15.63
C VAL A 240 27.17 5.78 -14.57
N ILE A 241 26.00 5.57 -13.99
CA ILE A 241 25.55 6.25 -12.77
C ILE A 241 25.62 5.24 -11.63
N ILE A 242 26.43 5.50 -10.61
CA ILE A 242 26.42 4.70 -9.39
C ILE A 242 25.46 5.39 -8.41
N TYR A 243 24.27 4.83 -8.25
CA TYR A 243 23.26 5.33 -7.32
C TYR A 243 23.46 4.67 -5.97
N ASP A 244 24.08 5.38 -5.03
CA ASP A 244 24.48 4.90 -3.72
C ASP A 244 23.48 5.31 -2.64
N GLN A 245 22.66 4.34 -2.24
CA GLN A 245 21.73 4.49 -1.12
C GLN A 245 21.33 3.12 -0.56
N THR A 246 21.64 2.88 0.73
CA THR A 246 21.37 1.59 1.39
C THR A 246 19.91 1.15 1.30
N CYS A 247 19.69 -0.16 1.12
CA CYS A 247 18.38 -0.79 1.10
C CYS A 247 17.53 -0.41 2.34
N ALA A 248 16.26 -0.03 2.11
CA ALA A 248 15.37 0.42 3.19
C ALA A 248 15.07 -0.68 4.23
N THR A 249 15.00 -1.95 3.81
CA THR A 249 14.82 -3.09 4.74
C THR A 249 16.06 -3.28 5.60
N GLU A 250 17.25 -3.12 5.02
CA GLU A 250 18.52 -3.26 5.73
C GLU A 250 18.76 -2.09 6.68
N LYS A 251 18.46 -0.85 6.29
CA LYS A 251 18.44 0.31 7.21
C LYS A 251 17.58 0.02 8.46
N ARG A 252 16.38 -0.56 8.27
CA ARG A 252 15.51 -0.95 9.40
C ARG A 252 16.15 -2.03 10.28
N ARG A 253 16.76 -3.05 9.69
CA ARG A 253 17.41 -4.13 10.43
C ARG A 253 18.59 -3.61 11.25
N ARG A 254 19.46 -2.79 10.66
CA ARG A 254 20.62 -2.19 11.34
C ARG A 254 20.19 -1.29 12.50
N ARG A 255 19.15 -0.46 12.31
CA ARG A 255 18.54 0.34 13.39
C ARG A 255 18.01 -0.53 14.53
N LYS A 256 17.29 -1.62 14.22
CA LYS A 256 16.81 -2.56 15.25
C LYS A 256 17.94 -3.25 16.01
N ARG A 257 19.09 -3.49 15.36
CA ARG A 257 20.30 -4.05 15.97
C ARG A 257 21.20 -2.99 16.65
N GLY A 258 20.86 -1.70 16.56
CA GLY A 258 21.69 -0.62 17.11
C GLY A 258 22.97 -0.31 16.32
N THR A 259 23.11 -0.83 15.09
CA THR A 259 24.32 -0.64 14.24
C THR A 259 24.18 0.51 13.24
N LEU A 260 23.00 1.13 13.16
CA LEU A 260 22.76 2.36 12.38
C LEU A 260 21.93 3.31 13.21
N ALA A 261 22.34 4.58 13.28
CA ALA A 261 21.61 5.61 14.00
C ALA A 261 20.17 5.76 13.48
N GLU A 262 19.23 5.92 14.40
CA GLU A 262 17.85 6.23 14.04
C GLU A 262 17.72 7.76 13.83
N PRO A 263 17.19 8.21 12.67
CA PRO A 263 16.92 9.63 12.47
C PRO A 263 15.97 10.15 13.56
N ASP A 264 16.30 11.31 14.10
CA ASP A 264 15.56 12.04 15.14
C ASP A 264 14.31 12.76 14.59
N GLU A 265 13.97 12.54 13.33
CA GLU A 265 12.84 13.21 12.68
C GLU A 265 11.75 12.21 12.26
N ARG A 266 10.49 12.61 12.49
CA ARG A 266 9.29 11.91 12.02
C ARG A 266 8.36 12.89 11.31
N VAL A 267 7.64 12.39 10.32
CA VAL A 267 6.70 13.21 9.54
C VAL A 267 5.28 12.75 9.83
N LEU A 268 4.40 13.72 10.06
CA LEU A 268 2.97 13.59 10.30
C LEU A 268 2.19 14.33 9.22
N ILE A 269 0.93 13.95 9.06
CA ILE A 269 -0.03 14.63 8.19
C ILE A 269 -1.17 15.11 9.08
N ASN A 270 -1.43 16.42 9.11
CA ASN A 270 -2.64 16.97 9.69
C ASN A 270 -3.83 16.61 8.79
N GLU A 271 -4.70 15.73 9.26
CA GLU A 271 -5.83 15.18 8.49
C GLU A 271 -6.86 16.25 8.08
N LEU A 272 -7.05 17.30 8.88
CA LEU A 272 -7.98 18.38 8.59
C LEU A 272 -7.46 19.32 7.49
N VAL A 273 -6.13 19.46 7.38
CA VAL A 273 -5.48 20.20 6.29
C VAL A 273 -5.39 19.34 5.02
N CYS A 274 -5.25 18.01 5.17
CA CYS A 274 -5.11 17.12 4.04
C CYS A 274 -6.35 17.14 3.12
N GLU A 275 -6.15 17.26 1.80
CA GLU A 275 -7.23 17.21 0.80
C GLU A 275 -7.36 15.81 0.16
N GLY A 276 -6.56 14.82 0.58
CA GLY A 276 -6.62 13.47 0.03
C GLY A 276 -6.23 13.38 -1.46
N CYS A 277 -5.44 14.32 -1.97
CA CYS A 277 -5.09 14.42 -3.40
C CYS A 277 -4.18 13.31 -3.92
N GLY A 278 -3.39 12.67 -3.05
CA GLY A 278 -2.49 11.58 -3.45
C GLY A 278 -1.13 11.99 -3.98
N ASP A 279 -0.84 13.28 -4.18
CA ASP A 279 0.45 13.74 -4.72
C ASP A 279 1.66 13.29 -3.86
N CYS A 280 1.49 13.20 -2.53
CA CYS A 280 2.52 12.58 -1.67
C CYS A 280 2.85 11.13 -2.03
N GLY A 281 1.85 10.35 -2.48
CA GLY A 281 2.01 9.00 -3.00
C GLY A 281 2.63 8.98 -4.40
N GLU A 282 2.24 9.91 -5.28
CA GLU A 282 2.84 10.08 -6.62
C GLU A 282 4.34 10.41 -6.53
N GLN A 283 4.72 11.33 -5.63
CA GLN A 283 6.11 11.72 -5.44
C GLN A 283 6.96 10.63 -4.77
N SER A 284 6.44 9.95 -3.74
CA SER A 284 7.24 9.02 -2.94
C SER A 284 7.11 7.55 -3.34
N ASN A 285 6.02 7.18 -4.03
CA ASN A 285 5.65 5.82 -4.34
C ASN A 285 5.59 4.89 -3.10
N CYS A 286 5.25 5.46 -1.94
CA CYS A 286 5.43 4.84 -0.62
C CYS A 286 4.14 4.21 -0.07
N LEU A 287 4.23 2.94 0.34
CA LEU A 287 3.12 2.19 0.95
C LEU A 287 2.79 2.61 2.39
N SER A 288 3.67 3.33 3.08
CA SER A 288 3.38 3.84 4.44
C SER A 288 2.51 5.08 4.46
N ILE A 289 2.15 5.64 3.31
CA ILE A 289 1.13 6.68 3.20
C ILE A 289 -0.20 5.96 3.05
N GLU A 290 -0.96 5.84 4.12
CA GLU A 290 -2.22 5.10 4.13
C GLU A 290 -3.43 6.04 3.95
N PRO A 291 -4.53 5.56 3.33
CA PRO A 291 -5.79 6.26 3.39
C PRO A 291 -6.30 6.29 4.84
N LEU A 292 -6.95 7.40 5.20
CA LEU A 292 -7.65 7.56 6.47
C LEU A 292 -9.06 8.07 6.17
N GLU A 293 -10.07 7.29 6.48
CA GLU A 293 -11.46 7.74 6.37
C GLU A 293 -11.80 8.67 7.54
N THR A 294 -12.31 9.86 7.22
CA THR A 294 -12.72 10.86 8.22
C THR A 294 -14.12 11.38 7.90
N GLU A 295 -14.74 12.09 8.83
CA GLU A 295 -16.05 12.73 8.59
C GLU A 295 -16.02 13.79 7.47
N PHE A 296 -14.84 14.32 7.14
CA PHE A 296 -14.59 15.28 6.07
C PHE A 296 -14.07 14.62 4.79
N GLY A 297 -14.32 13.31 4.65
CA GLY A 297 -13.90 12.49 3.51
C GLY A 297 -12.53 11.86 3.71
N ARG A 298 -12.05 11.19 2.67
CA ARG A 298 -10.79 10.45 2.71
C ARG A 298 -9.57 11.37 2.78
N LYS A 299 -8.69 11.09 3.74
CA LYS A 299 -7.42 11.78 4.02
C LYS A 299 -6.24 10.83 3.87
N ARG A 300 -5.06 11.31 4.27
CA ARG A 300 -3.81 10.54 4.29
C ARG A 300 -3.22 10.57 5.69
N ARG A 301 -2.61 9.46 6.10
CA ARG A 301 -1.79 9.37 7.30
C ARG A 301 -0.49 8.64 7.00
N ILE A 302 0.55 8.89 7.80
CA ILE A 302 1.79 8.12 7.71
C ILE A 302 1.77 7.06 8.80
N ASN A 303 1.87 5.79 8.41
CA ASN A 303 2.05 4.69 9.33
C ASN A 303 3.48 4.75 9.93
N GLN A 304 3.56 5.10 11.21
CA GLN A 304 4.83 5.30 11.93
C GLN A 304 5.60 4.00 12.18
N SER A 305 4.93 2.85 12.15
CA SER A 305 5.51 1.52 12.39
C SER A 305 6.20 0.96 11.15
N THR A 306 5.70 1.31 9.95
CA THR A 306 6.23 0.82 8.67
C THR A 306 7.10 1.84 7.94
N CYS A 307 7.05 3.11 8.32
CA CYS A 307 7.85 4.18 7.72
C CYS A 307 9.37 3.98 7.93
N ASN A 308 10.14 4.06 6.85
CA ASN A 308 11.61 3.95 6.88
C ASN A 308 12.35 5.29 6.89
N LYS A 309 11.61 6.41 6.96
CA LYS A 309 12.14 7.77 7.15
C LYS A 309 13.06 8.26 6.01
N ASP A 310 12.66 8.06 4.75
CA ASP A 310 13.37 8.63 3.59
C ASP A 310 12.90 10.05 3.21
N TYR A 311 11.76 10.46 3.79
CA TYR A 311 11.11 11.77 3.69
C TYR A 311 10.69 12.23 2.28
N SER A 312 10.77 11.38 1.24
CA SER A 312 10.36 11.77 -0.12
C SER A 312 8.88 12.13 -0.24
N CYS A 313 8.03 11.67 0.69
CA CYS A 313 6.62 12.06 0.77
C CYS A 313 6.45 13.57 0.98
N VAL A 314 7.40 14.22 1.65
CA VAL A 314 7.42 15.68 1.86
C VAL A 314 7.64 16.42 0.56
N LYS A 315 8.11 15.80 -0.53
CA LYS A 315 8.19 16.46 -1.84
C LYS A 315 6.81 16.77 -2.43
N GLY A 316 5.76 16.08 -2.00
CA GLY A 316 4.40 16.40 -2.41
C GLY A 316 3.98 17.82 -2.00
N PHE A 317 3.30 18.53 -2.89
CA PHE A 317 2.85 19.90 -2.72
C PHE A 317 1.61 19.97 -1.81
N CYS A 318 1.86 19.82 -0.51
CA CYS A 318 0.84 19.81 0.52
C CYS A 318 1.33 20.48 1.82
N PRO A 319 0.58 21.44 2.39
CA PRO A 319 0.90 22.11 3.64
C PRO A 319 0.53 21.30 4.89
N SER A 320 -0.11 20.14 4.73
CA SER A 320 -0.51 19.27 5.87
C SER A 320 0.67 18.59 6.57
N PHE A 321 1.85 18.60 5.96
CA PHE A 321 3.03 17.91 6.47
C PHE A 321 3.68 18.67 7.63
N VAL A 322 3.68 18.04 8.81
CA VAL A 322 4.38 18.51 10.01
C VAL A 322 5.52 17.55 10.32
N THR A 323 6.74 18.08 10.42
CA THR A 323 7.90 17.30 10.85
C THR A 323 8.08 17.50 12.36
N VAL A 324 8.08 16.41 13.11
CA VAL A 324 8.50 16.36 14.51
C VAL A 324 10.00 16.05 14.51
N LYS A 325 10.81 16.96 15.05
CA LYS A 325 12.26 16.81 15.22
C LYS A 325 12.58 16.67 16.70
N GLY A 326 13.34 15.66 17.08
CA GLY A 326 13.48 15.25 18.48
C GLY A 326 12.26 14.45 18.97
N GLY A 327 12.24 14.19 20.28
CA GLY A 327 11.26 13.33 20.93
C GLY A 327 11.33 11.85 20.48
N GLN A 328 10.62 11.01 21.20
CA GLN A 328 10.41 9.61 20.83
C GLN A 328 8.92 9.33 20.71
N LEU A 329 8.56 8.29 19.95
CA LEU A 329 7.19 7.79 20.02
C LEU A 329 6.95 7.32 21.45
N ARG A 330 5.89 7.84 22.06
CA ARG A 330 5.50 7.47 23.41
C ARG A 330 5.37 5.95 23.45
N LYS A 331 6.23 5.29 24.22
CA LYS A 331 6.01 3.88 24.54
C LYS A 331 4.76 3.87 25.38
N LYS A 332 3.67 3.24 24.91
CA LYS A 332 2.52 2.96 25.78
C LYS A 332 3.09 2.37 27.06
N ASP A 333 2.73 2.96 28.20
CA ASP A 333 3.33 2.62 29.50
C ASP A 333 3.41 1.09 29.65
N LYS A 334 4.54 0.62 30.18
CA LYS A 334 4.79 -0.82 30.43
C LYS A 334 3.79 -1.45 31.41
N GLY A 335 2.84 -0.69 31.95
CA GLY A 335 1.60 -1.19 32.49
C GLY A 335 0.45 -0.60 31.68
N GLY A 336 -0.32 -1.46 30.99
CA GLY A 336 -1.71 -1.14 30.71
C GLY A 336 -2.44 -1.03 32.04
N ALA A 337 -2.31 0.09 32.74
CA ALA A 337 -3.11 0.38 33.90
C ALA A 337 -4.57 0.55 33.40
N GLY A 338 -5.33 -0.55 33.42
CA GLY A 338 -6.79 -0.56 33.24
C GLY A 338 -7.38 -1.44 32.13
N LEU A 339 -6.59 -2.14 31.31
CA LEU A 339 -7.13 -3.06 30.29
C LEU A 339 -6.99 -4.51 30.72
N GLU A 340 -7.68 -4.87 31.80
CA GLU A 340 -7.80 -6.26 32.23
C GLU A 340 -8.80 -7.02 31.36
N TRP A 341 -8.47 -8.28 31.06
CA TRP A 341 -9.41 -9.19 30.43
C TRP A 341 -10.51 -9.53 31.44
N THR A 342 -11.74 -9.14 31.13
CA THR A 342 -12.91 -9.41 31.99
C THR A 342 -13.73 -10.61 31.51
N GLY A 343 -13.28 -11.31 30.46
CA GLY A 343 -13.95 -12.51 29.96
C GLY A 343 -13.45 -13.78 30.66
N GLU A 344 -14.03 -14.92 30.29
CA GLU A 344 -13.59 -16.23 30.80
C GLU A 344 -12.19 -16.59 30.30
N THR A 345 -11.48 -17.42 31.06
CA THR A 345 -10.20 -17.97 30.61
C THR A 345 -10.49 -19.04 29.56
N PRO A 346 -9.91 -18.96 28.34
CA PRO A 346 -10.19 -19.93 27.29
C PRO A 346 -9.83 -21.37 27.74
N PRO A 347 -10.74 -22.35 27.54
CA PRO A 347 -10.44 -23.76 27.80
C PRO A 347 -9.45 -24.30 26.77
N GLU A 348 -8.80 -25.43 27.05
CA GLU A 348 -8.02 -26.11 26.02
C GLU A 348 -8.95 -26.70 24.93
N PRO A 349 -8.67 -26.44 23.65
CA PRO A 349 -9.49 -26.94 22.55
C PRO A 349 -9.19 -28.41 22.25
N THR A 350 -10.19 -29.11 21.70
CA THR A 350 -9.95 -30.41 21.07
C THR A 350 -9.18 -30.21 19.78
N LEU A 351 -7.98 -30.79 19.70
CA LEU A 351 -7.11 -30.67 18.52
C LEU A 351 -7.52 -31.68 17.43
N PRO A 352 -7.31 -31.37 16.14
CA PRO A 352 -7.52 -32.32 15.06
C PRO A 352 -6.62 -33.55 15.21
N ALA A 353 -7.21 -34.73 15.04
CA ALA A 353 -6.45 -35.98 14.98
C ALA A 353 -5.73 -36.09 13.62
N LEU A 354 -4.44 -36.42 13.64
CA LEU A 354 -3.71 -36.77 12.42
C LEU A 354 -4.01 -38.23 12.07
N GLY A 355 -4.70 -38.44 10.96
CA GLY A 355 -4.98 -39.76 10.40
C GLY A 355 -3.96 -40.19 9.34
N GLU A 356 -4.43 -40.93 8.34
CA GLU A 356 -3.61 -41.43 7.21
C GLU A 356 -3.21 -40.35 6.19
N GLN A 357 -3.72 -39.13 6.33
CA GLN A 357 -3.41 -38.00 5.45
C GLN A 357 -2.72 -36.90 6.23
N ALA A 358 -1.75 -36.24 5.57
CA ALA A 358 -1.14 -35.04 6.12
C ALA A 358 -2.16 -33.90 6.21
N TRP A 359 -2.12 -33.18 7.33
CA TRP A 359 -2.89 -31.96 7.56
C TRP A 359 -2.24 -30.79 6.85
N GLY A 360 -2.95 -30.21 5.88
CA GLY A 360 -2.46 -29.11 5.04
C GLY A 360 -2.85 -27.75 5.60
N ILE A 361 -1.85 -26.96 6.00
CA ILE A 361 -2.02 -25.58 6.45
C ILE A 361 -1.42 -24.63 5.40
N VAL A 362 -2.18 -23.59 5.04
CA VAL A 362 -1.68 -22.47 4.23
C VAL A 362 -1.70 -21.21 5.07
N VAL A 363 -0.54 -20.63 5.35
CA VAL A 363 -0.44 -19.29 5.91
C VAL A 363 -0.39 -18.31 4.75
N ALA A 364 -1.38 -17.44 4.64
CA ALA A 364 -1.56 -16.52 3.51
C ALA A 364 -1.51 -15.07 4.01
N GLY A 365 -0.59 -14.26 3.49
CA GLY A 365 -0.49 -12.87 3.93
C GLY A 365 0.48 -12.02 3.12
N VAL A 366 0.82 -10.86 3.66
CA VAL A 366 1.73 -9.91 3.01
C VAL A 366 3.18 -10.23 3.34
N GLY A 367 4.07 -10.13 2.34
CA GLY A 367 5.51 -10.25 2.55
C GLY A 367 6.02 -9.31 3.65
N GLY A 368 6.92 -9.82 4.49
CA GLY A 368 7.57 -9.02 5.54
C GLY A 368 6.70 -8.72 6.78
N THR A 369 5.50 -9.32 6.92
CA THR A 369 4.66 -9.22 8.12
C THR A 369 4.78 -10.42 9.07
N GLY A 370 5.54 -11.45 8.71
CA GLY A 370 5.75 -12.65 9.55
C GLY A 370 5.02 -13.91 9.10
N VAL A 371 4.48 -13.95 7.88
CA VAL A 371 3.83 -15.15 7.29
C VAL A 371 4.75 -16.37 7.34
N ILE A 372 6.00 -16.22 6.89
CA ILE A 372 7.03 -17.27 6.91
C ILE A 372 7.35 -17.69 8.35
N THR A 373 7.37 -16.74 9.29
CA THR A 373 7.63 -17.02 10.71
C THR A 373 6.55 -17.93 11.30
N ILE A 374 5.28 -17.75 10.96
CA ILE A 374 4.22 -18.67 11.40
C ILE A 374 4.46 -20.08 10.85
N GLY A 375 4.86 -20.21 9.58
CA GLY A 375 5.25 -21.49 8.99
C GLY A 375 6.41 -22.17 9.74
N GLN A 376 7.44 -21.41 10.08
CA GLN A 376 8.58 -21.88 10.88
C GLN A 376 8.18 -22.31 12.29
N LEU A 377 7.30 -21.56 12.95
CA LEU A 377 6.78 -21.92 14.27
C LEU A 377 5.98 -23.22 14.24
N LEU A 378 5.11 -23.39 13.25
CA LEU A 378 4.38 -24.64 13.04
C LEU A 378 5.33 -25.81 12.75
N GLY A 379 6.35 -25.60 11.92
CA GLY A 379 7.33 -26.62 11.58
C GLY A 379 8.16 -27.06 12.78
N MET A 380 8.67 -26.11 13.56
CA MET A 380 9.42 -26.40 14.78
C MET A 380 8.55 -27.08 15.85
N ALA A 381 7.30 -26.64 16.04
CA ALA A 381 6.38 -27.28 16.97
C ALA A 381 6.04 -28.72 16.56
N ALA A 382 5.80 -28.98 15.27
CA ALA A 382 5.60 -30.33 14.74
C ALA A 382 6.85 -31.22 14.95
N HIS A 383 8.04 -30.67 14.74
CA HIS A 383 9.30 -31.37 14.98
C HIS A 383 9.50 -31.73 16.46
N ILE A 384 9.19 -30.81 17.38
CA ILE A 384 9.25 -31.06 18.83
C ILE A 384 8.31 -32.21 19.24
N GLU A 385 7.17 -32.35 18.58
CA GLU A 385 6.21 -33.46 18.82
C GLU A 385 6.55 -34.75 18.07
N GLY A 386 7.67 -34.81 17.34
CA GLY A 386 8.09 -35.99 16.58
C GLY A 386 7.20 -36.30 15.36
N ARG A 387 6.46 -35.32 14.85
CA ARG A 387 5.57 -35.47 13.69
C ARG A 387 6.33 -35.35 12.37
N GLY A 388 5.76 -35.91 11.30
CA GLY A 388 6.22 -35.63 9.94
C GLY A 388 5.92 -34.18 9.57
N ILE A 389 6.87 -33.49 8.92
CA ILE A 389 6.75 -32.08 8.58
C ILE A 389 7.40 -31.75 7.24
N VAL A 390 6.69 -30.98 6.41
CA VAL A 390 7.27 -30.27 5.26
C VAL A 390 6.76 -28.84 5.25
N THR A 391 7.68 -27.89 5.16
CA THR A 391 7.39 -26.46 4.99
C THR A 391 7.94 -25.97 3.66
N GLN A 392 7.10 -25.33 2.83
CA GLN A 392 7.53 -24.66 1.61
C GLN A 392 7.01 -23.23 1.59
N ASP A 393 7.95 -22.28 1.60
CA ASP A 393 7.65 -20.86 1.53
C ASP A 393 7.68 -20.35 0.09
N ALA A 394 6.62 -19.68 -0.32
CA ALA A 394 6.55 -18.91 -1.55
C ALA A 394 6.61 -17.43 -1.19
N ALA A 395 7.84 -16.92 -1.05
CA ALA A 395 8.09 -15.49 -0.98
C ALA A 395 7.81 -14.87 -2.35
N GLY A 396 6.85 -13.96 -2.43
CA GLY A 396 6.64 -13.17 -3.66
C GLY A 396 7.89 -12.37 -4.01
N LEU A 397 7.95 -11.87 -5.26
CA LEU A 397 9.07 -11.04 -5.73
C LEU A 397 9.35 -9.82 -4.83
N ALA A 398 8.32 -9.29 -4.17
CA ALA A 398 8.46 -8.20 -3.21
C ALA A 398 8.68 -8.72 -1.80
N GLN A 399 9.75 -8.25 -1.16
CA GLN A 399 9.99 -8.48 0.28
C GLN A 399 8.88 -7.88 1.17
N LYS A 400 8.18 -6.83 0.70
CA LYS A 400 7.03 -6.21 1.37
C LYS A 400 5.94 -5.83 0.39
N GLY A 401 4.68 -5.86 0.82
CA GLY A 401 3.53 -5.38 0.05
C GLY A 401 2.97 -6.39 -0.97
N GLY A 402 3.79 -7.34 -1.44
CA GLY A 402 3.36 -8.45 -2.27
C GLY A 402 2.72 -9.59 -1.46
N ALA A 403 1.98 -10.47 -2.15
CA ALA A 403 1.46 -11.69 -1.56
C ALA A 403 2.58 -12.69 -1.21
N THR A 404 2.40 -13.44 -0.13
CA THR A 404 3.33 -14.47 0.36
C THR A 404 2.53 -15.61 0.96
N TRP A 405 3.00 -16.83 0.74
CA TRP A 405 2.40 -18.05 1.27
C TRP A 405 3.44 -18.90 1.97
N SER A 406 3.06 -19.52 3.08
CA SER A 406 3.77 -20.65 3.67
C SER A 406 2.87 -21.88 3.61
N HIS A 407 3.31 -22.91 2.90
CA HIS A 407 2.65 -24.21 2.88
C HIS A 407 3.26 -25.09 3.95
N VAL A 408 2.43 -25.62 4.84
CA VAL A 408 2.87 -26.49 5.93
C VAL A 408 2.05 -27.78 5.85
N LEU A 409 2.73 -28.93 5.76
CA LEU A 409 2.13 -30.24 5.77
C LEU A 409 2.58 -30.97 7.04
N ILE A 410 1.63 -31.40 7.87
CA ILE A 410 1.91 -32.11 9.13
C ILE A 410 1.30 -33.50 9.04
N GLY A 411 2.13 -34.54 9.07
CA GLY A 411 1.71 -35.94 9.08
C GLY A 411 1.96 -36.61 10.42
N ALA A 412 1.22 -37.67 10.74
CA ALA A 412 1.53 -38.51 11.91
C ALA A 412 2.97 -39.08 11.83
N SER A 413 3.47 -39.33 10.62
CA SER A 413 4.86 -39.66 10.32
C SER A 413 5.30 -38.97 9.01
N GLN A 414 6.61 -38.96 8.74
CA GLN A 414 7.16 -38.32 7.53
C GLN A 414 6.69 -38.99 6.23
N ASP A 415 6.53 -40.32 6.22
CA ASP A 415 6.14 -41.10 5.04
C ASP A 415 4.73 -40.80 4.51
N LEU A 416 3.90 -40.16 5.34
CA LEU A 416 2.56 -39.72 4.95
C LEU A 416 2.57 -38.43 4.13
N ILE A 417 3.70 -37.72 4.06
CA ILE A 417 3.85 -36.48 3.29
C ILE A 417 4.47 -36.78 1.93
N ARG A 418 3.67 -36.65 0.87
CA ARG A 418 4.05 -37.01 -0.52
C ARG A 418 4.26 -35.81 -1.44
N THR A 419 4.06 -34.60 -0.92
CA THR A 419 4.18 -33.35 -1.68
C THR A 419 4.89 -32.29 -0.85
N THR A 420 5.45 -31.28 -1.51
CA THR A 420 6.07 -30.13 -0.83
C THR A 420 5.10 -28.95 -0.64
N ARG A 421 3.98 -28.95 -1.39
CA ARG A 421 2.93 -27.93 -1.31
C ARG A 421 1.60 -28.57 -0.94
N VAL A 422 0.76 -27.80 -0.24
CA VAL A 422 -0.66 -28.11 -0.10
C VAL A 422 -1.29 -28.08 -1.50
N GLY A 423 -1.88 -29.18 -1.91
CA GLY A 423 -2.46 -29.38 -3.23
C GLY A 423 -3.83 -28.70 -3.40
N THR A 424 -4.34 -28.76 -4.62
CA THR A 424 -5.70 -28.30 -4.97
C THR A 424 -6.76 -29.02 -4.12
N ALA A 425 -7.73 -28.27 -3.59
CA ALA A 425 -8.84 -28.78 -2.76
C ALA A 425 -8.40 -29.69 -1.58
N SER A 426 -7.23 -29.40 -0.97
CA SER A 426 -6.63 -30.24 0.08
C SER A 426 -6.18 -29.48 1.32
N ALA A 427 -6.40 -28.17 1.40
CA ALA A 427 -6.13 -27.43 2.64
C ALA A 427 -7.14 -27.83 3.71
N ASP A 428 -6.66 -28.10 4.91
CA ASP A 428 -7.48 -28.30 6.11
C ASP A 428 -7.64 -26.98 6.87
N LEU A 429 -6.61 -26.13 6.85
CA LEU A 429 -6.64 -24.81 7.46
C LEU A 429 -5.96 -23.76 6.58
N VAL A 430 -6.60 -22.60 6.43
CA VAL A 430 -5.94 -21.37 5.98
C VAL A 430 -5.85 -20.39 7.15
N ILE A 431 -4.63 -19.97 7.49
CA ILE A 431 -4.39 -18.83 8.37
C ILE A 431 -4.22 -17.60 7.46
N GLY A 432 -5.32 -16.90 7.23
CA GLY A 432 -5.39 -15.70 6.41
C GLY A 432 -4.97 -14.47 7.21
N CYS A 433 -3.68 -14.16 7.22
CA CYS A 433 -3.12 -12.95 7.83
C CYS A 433 -3.49 -11.66 7.08
N ASP A 434 -3.96 -11.78 5.84
CA ASP A 434 -4.46 -10.69 5.02
C ASP A 434 -5.64 -11.16 4.15
N PRO A 435 -6.78 -10.45 4.13
CA PRO A 435 -7.98 -10.94 3.44
C PRO A 435 -7.83 -10.97 1.92
N ILE A 436 -7.02 -10.07 1.35
CA ILE A 436 -6.79 -10.01 -0.10
C ILE A 436 -5.99 -11.23 -0.57
N VAL A 437 -4.95 -11.62 0.18
CA VAL A 437 -4.16 -12.82 -0.12
C VAL A 437 -4.94 -14.11 0.19
N ALA A 438 -5.73 -14.12 1.26
CA ALA A 438 -6.57 -15.25 1.63
C ALA A 438 -7.67 -15.53 0.60
N ALA A 439 -8.27 -14.49 0.01
CA ALA A 439 -9.23 -14.61 -1.08
C ALA A 439 -8.57 -14.65 -2.47
N GLY A 440 -7.24 -14.68 -2.55
CA GLY A 440 -6.51 -14.76 -3.81
C GLY A 440 -6.65 -16.14 -4.47
N GLN A 441 -6.54 -16.18 -5.79
CA GLN A 441 -6.68 -17.41 -6.60
C GLN A 441 -5.86 -18.59 -6.06
N GLU A 442 -4.60 -18.32 -5.68
CA GLU A 442 -3.69 -19.32 -5.12
C GLU A 442 -4.29 -19.97 -3.88
N THR A 443 -4.79 -19.18 -2.92
CA THR A 443 -5.41 -19.71 -1.70
C THR A 443 -6.74 -20.40 -2.01
N LEU A 444 -7.61 -19.76 -2.80
CA LEU A 444 -8.93 -20.29 -3.15
C LEU A 444 -8.86 -21.67 -3.80
N GLN A 445 -7.90 -21.94 -4.70
CA GLN A 445 -7.75 -23.25 -5.36
C GLN A 445 -7.48 -24.41 -4.38
N ARG A 446 -7.07 -24.12 -3.14
CA ARG A 446 -6.73 -25.13 -2.14
C ARG A 446 -7.87 -25.43 -1.18
N LEU A 447 -8.87 -24.57 -1.12
CA LEU A 447 -10.03 -24.71 -0.26
C LEU A 447 -10.96 -25.80 -0.77
N ARG A 448 -11.69 -26.43 0.16
CA ARG A 448 -12.74 -27.40 -0.10
C ARG A 448 -13.82 -27.32 0.97
N THR A 449 -15.06 -27.10 0.54
CA THR A 449 -16.24 -27.10 1.43
C THR A 449 -16.34 -28.43 2.18
N GLY A 450 -16.63 -28.36 3.49
CA GLY A 450 -16.71 -29.53 4.36
C GLY A 450 -15.36 -30.14 4.77
N ARG A 451 -14.23 -29.52 4.39
CA ARG A 451 -12.88 -29.90 4.86
C ARG A 451 -12.11 -28.70 5.40
N SER A 452 -12.10 -27.59 4.67
CA SER A 452 -11.23 -26.46 4.98
C SER A 452 -11.87 -25.51 5.98
N HIS A 453 -11.07 -25.05 6.94
CA HIS A 453 -11.37 -23.89 7.78
C HIS A 453 -10.49 -22.70 7.41
N VAL A 454 -10.97 -21.47 7.68
CA VAL A 454 -10.22 -20.23 7.47
C VAL A 454 -10.24 -19.39 8.74
N ALA A 455 -9.08 -19.14 9.32
CA ALA A 455 -8.90 -18.09 10.33
C ALA A 455 -8.46 -16.81 9.61
N LEU A 456 -9.34 -15.82 9.52
CA LEU A 456 -9.18 -14.63 8.69
C LEU A 456 -9.00 -13.36 9.52
N ASN A 457 -7.88 -12.67 9.29
CA ASN A 457 -7.74 -11.28 9.65
C ASN A 457 -8.67 -10.44 8.76
N THR A 458 -9.64 -9.75 9.35
CA THR A 458 -10.62 -8.96 8.57
C THR A 458 -10.09 -7.59 8.16
N ASN A 459 -8.94 -7.18 8.67
CA ASN A 459 -8.30 -5.92 8.32
C ASN A 459 -7.34 -6.12 7.14
N ALA A 460 -7.48 -5.33 6.08
CA ALA A 460 -6.55 -5.33 4.97
C ALA A 460 -5.70 -4.06 4.96
N THR A 461 -4.38 -4.23 4.93
CA THR A 461 -3.46 -3.15 4.61
C THR A 461 -3.66 -2.72 3.15
N PRO A 462 -3.61 -1.41 2.82
CA PRO A 462 -3.71 -0.95 1.44
C PRO A 462 -2.77 -1.67 0.46
N THR A 463 -3.21 -1.89 -0.77
CA THR A 463 -2.39 -2.46 -1.85
C THR A 463 -1.61 -1.37 -2.59
N ALA A 464 -0.70 -1.76 -3.48
CA ALA A 464 0.00 -0.80 -4.33
C ALA A 464 -0.93 -0.02 -5.29
N ALA A 465 -2.10 -0.58 -5.64
CA ALA A 465 -3.08 0.08 -6.50
C ALA A 465 -3.51 1.45 -5.94
N PHE A 466 -3.59 1.54 -4.60
CA PHE A 466 -3.90 2.78 -3.90
C PHE A 466 -2.90 3.93 -4.17
N VAL A 467 -1.60 3.61 -4.36
CA VAL A 467 -0.57 4.64 -4.61
C VAL A 467 -0.89 5.41 -5.89
N ARG A 468 -1.51 4.75 -6.87
CA ARG A 468 -1.91 5.34 -8.15
C ARG A 468 -3.35 5.80 -8.20
N ASN A 469 -4.22 5.17 -7.43
CA ASN A 469 -5.65 5.46 -7.41
C ASN A 469 -6.04 6.04 -6.05
N PRO A 470 -6.14 7.39 -5.93
CA PRO A 470 -6.60 8.02 -4.71
C PRO A 470 -7.99 7.57 -4.23
N GLN A 471 -8.85 7.11 -5.16
CA GLN A 471 -10.22 6.61 -4.94
C GLN A 471 -10.28 5.11 -4.61
N TRP A 472 -9.14 4.39 -4.54
CA TRP A 472 -9.11 2.94 -4.32
C TRP A 472 -9.96 2.48 -3.12
N GLN A 473 -10.89 1.55 -3.30
CA GLN A 473 -11.70 1.04 -2.20
C GLN A 473 -11.07 -0.21 -1.60
N ASN A 474 -11.14 -0.35 -0.27
CA ASN A 474 -10.58 -1.51 0.40
C ASN A 474 -11.50 -2.72 0.18
N PRO A 475 -11.05 -3.79 -0.51
CA PRO A 475 -11.89 -4.93 -0.84
C PRO A 475 -12.03 -5.93 0.31
N ALA A 476 -11.53 -5.63 1.52
CA ALA A 476 -11.51 -6.56 2.65
C ALA A 476 -12.85 -7.26 2.89
N GLN A 477 -13.95 -6.50 2.92
CA GLN A 477 -15.28 -7.07 3.14
C GLN A 477 -15.70 -8.00 2.00
N SER A 478 -15.50 -7.60 0.74
CA SER A 478 -15.78 -8.45 -0.42
C SER A 478 -14.94 -9.74 -0.41
N CYS A 479 -13.70 -9.69 0.09
CA CYS A 479 -12.87 -10.88 0.29
C CYS A 479 -13.44 -11.81 1.37
N VAL A 480 -13.96 -11.26 2.47
CA VAL A 480 -14.66 -12.05 3.50
C VAL A 480 -15.89 -12.72 2.90
N ASP A 481 -16.72 -11.96 2.19
CA ASP A 481 -17.96 -12.45 1.59
C ASP A 481 -17.69 -13.58 0.58
N ALA A 482 -16.63 -13.46 -0.23
CA ALA A 482 -16.20 -14.49 -1.17
C ALA A 482 -15.78 -15.79 -0.47
N LEU A 483 -15.04 -15.71 0.65
CA LEU A 483 -14.63 -16.90 1.41
C LEU A 483 -15.83 -17.58 2.08
N VAL A 484 -16.77 -16.80 2.59
CA VAL A 484 -18.03 -17.29 3.19
C VAL A 484 -18.92 -17.94 2.13
N GLN A 485 -18.96 -17.39 0.92
CA GLN A 485 -19.69 -18.00 -0.19
C GLN A 485 -19.13 -19.39 -0.56
N VAL A 486 -17.82 -19.60 -0.41
CA VAL A 486 -17.17 -20.88 -0.74
C VAL A 486 -17.32 -21.93 0.36
N LEU A 487 -17.13 -21.54 1.62
CA LEU A 487 -17.04 -22.48 2.75
C LEU A 487 -18.27 -22.49 3.65
N GLY A 488 -19.06 -21.41 3.66
CA GLY A 488 -20.12 -21.17 4.63
C GLY A 488 -19.63 -20.40 5.87
N GLU A 489 -20.59 -19.82 6.60
CA GLU A 489 -20.32 -18.97 7.78
C GLU A 489 -19.57 -19.68 8.91
N ARG A 490 -19.83 -20.99 9.11
CA ARG A 490 -19.26 -21.76 10.22
C ARG A 490 -17.75 -21.98 10.08
N ASP A 491 -17.28 -22.12 8.84
CA ASP A 491 -15.89 -22.51 8.54
C ASP A 491 -14.96 -21.30 8.32
N VAL A 492 -15.49 -20.07 8.43
CA VAL A 492 -14.73 -18.82 8.31
C VAL A 492 -14.73 -18.07 9.65
N GLY A 493 -13.66 -18.23 10.42
CA GLY A 493 -13.41 -17.47 11.64
C GLY A 493 -12.90 -16.06 11.31
N ARG A 494 -13.52 -15.03 11.86
CA ARG A 494 -13.21 -13.62 11.59
C ARG A 494 -12.62 -12.96 12.84
N PHE A 495 -11.52 -12.23 12.67
CA PHE A 495 -10.89 -11.48 13.75
C PHE A 495 -10.12 -10.26 13.22
N ASP A 496 -10.38 -9.06 13.74
CA ASP A 496 -9.58 -7.87 13.42
C ASP A 496 -8.29 -7.84 14.26
N ALA A 497 -7.34 -8.71 13.88
CA ALA A 497 -6.08 -8.89 14.60
C ALA A 497 -5.18 -7.64 14.53
N GLU A 498 -5.26 -6.88 13.44
CA GLU A 498 -4.47 -5.66 13.24
C GLU A 498 -4.86 -4.57 14.26
N THR A 499 -6.16 -4.33 14.41
CA THR A 499 -6.69 -3.38 15.40
C THR A 499 -6.38 -3.87 16.82
N ALA A 500 -6.55 -5.17 17.09
CA ALA A 500 -6.27 -5.75 18.40
C ALA A 500 -4.79 -5.61 18.78
N ALA A 501 -3.86 -5.97 17.88
CA ALA A 501 -2.43 -5.85 18.10
C ALA A 501 -2.02 -4.39 18.35
N THR A 502 -2.52 -3.44 17.56
CA THR A 502 -2.22 -2.01 17.73
C THR A 502 -2.75 -1.46 19.05
N ARG A 503 -3.99 -1.81 19.43
CA ARG A 503 -4.62 -1.29 20.65
C ARG A 503 -4.05 -1.91 21.91
N LEU A 504 -3.93 -3.24 21.95
CA LEU A 504 -3.53 -4.00 23.14
C LEU A 504 -2.01 -4.11 23.31
N MET A 505 -1.25 -4.15 22.22
CA MET A 505 0.20 -4.41 22.26
C MET A 505 1.04 -3.26 21.69
N GLY A 506 0.40 -2.23 21.13
CA GLY A 506 1.05 -1.01 20.66
C GLY A 506 1.72 -1.11 19.28
N ASP A 507 1.70 -2.29 18.64
CA ASP A 507 2.31 -2.51 17.33
C ASP A 507 1.54 -3.61 16.59
N SER A 508 1.27 -3.39 15.30
CA SER A 508 0.49 -4.34 14.51
C SER A 508 1.26 -5.59 14.08
N ILE A 509 2.59 -5.62 14.26
CA ILE A 509 3.42 -6.80 13.98
C ILE A 509 2.98 -8.06 14.76
N TYR A 510 2.24 -7.90 15.85
CA TYR A 510 1.72 -9.01 16.66
C TYR A 510 0.42 -9.62 16.11
N ALA A 511 -0.16 -9.08 15.04
CA ALA A 511 -1.40 -9.58 14.45
C ALA A 511 -1.28 -11.06 14.01
N ASN A 512 -0.16 -11.44 13.36
CA ASN A 512 0.03 -12.80 12.86
C ASN A 512 0.15 -13.85 13.99
N PRO A 513 0.93 -13.62 15.06
CA PRO A 513 0.88 -14.46 16.26
C PRO A 513 -0.52 -14.57 16.87
N MET A 514 -1.31 -13.48 16.91
CA MET A 514 -2.70 -13.54 17.37
C MET A 514 -3.56 -14.41 16.45
N MET A 515 -3.38 -14.35 15.13
CA MET A 515 -4.09 -15.22 14.19
C MET A 515 -3.75 -16.71 14.39
N LEU A 516 -2.50 -17.04 14.72
CA LEU A 516 -2.10 -18.41 15.07
C LEU A 516 -2.81 -18.87 16.36
N GLY A 517 -2.83 -18.04 17.40
CA GLY A 517 -3.54 -18.34 18.65
C GLY A 517 -5.05 -18.49 18.45
N TYR A 518 -5.65 -17.65 17.59
CA TYR A 518 -7.05 -17.75 17.21
C TYR A 518 -7.37 -19.09 16.53
N ALA A 519 -6.57 -19.48 15.53
CA ALA A 519 -6.75 -20.74 14.81
C ALA A 519 -6.54 -21.96 15.72
N TRP A 520 -5.56 -21.88 16.63
CA TRP A 520 -5.31 -22.93 17.62
C TRP A 520 -6.49 -23.10 18.57
N GLN A 521 -7.01 -22.01 19.13
CA GLN A 521 -8.15 -22.05 20.07
C GLN A 521 -9.45 -22.52 19.42
N ARG A 522 -9.62 -22.34 18.09
CA ARG A 522 -10.71 -22.94 17.32
C ARG A 522 -10.59 -24.45 17.15
N GLY A 523 -9.46 -25.06 17.55
CA GLY A 523 -9.19 -26.48 17.36
C GLY A 523 -8.85 -26.83 15.91
N TRP A 524 -8.24 -25.92 15.14
CA TRP A 524 -7.92 -26.15 13.73
C TRP A 524 -6.45 -26.48 13.45
N VAL A 525 -5.59 -26.37 14.47
CA VAL A 525 -4.15 -26.64 14.38
C VAL A 525 -3.84 -27.97 15.09
N PRO A 526 -3.22 -28.96 14.42
CA PRO A 526 -3.00 -30.31 14.97
C PRO A 526 -1.73 -30.40 15.83
N LEU A 527 -1.49 -29.38 16.68
CA LEU A 527 -0.29 -29.26 17.52
C LEU A 527 -0.66 -28.78 18.92
N GLY A 528 0.02 -29.31 19.92
CA GLY A 528 -0.13 -28.97 21.32
C GLY A 528 0.35 -27.55 21.64
N ARG A 529 -0.27 -26.95 22.67
CA ARG A 529 0.08 -25.61 23.15
C ARG A 529 1.54 -25.52 23.58
N SER A 530 2.03 -26.52 24.32
CA SER A 530 3.39 -26.57 24.86
C SER A 530 4.44 -26.53 23.75
N ALA A 531 4.24 -27.27 22.66
CA ALA A 531 5.14 -27.28 21.50
C ALA A 531 5.15 -25.92 20.78
N LEU A 532 3.98 -25.30 20.59
CA LEU A 532 3.87 -23.96 20.01
C LEU A 532 4.56 -22.91 20.89
N MET A 533 4.34 -22.96 22.21
CA MET A 533 5.00 -22.05 23.17
C MET A 533 6.52 -22.24 23.19
N ARG A 534 7.01 -23.48 23.04
CA ARG A 534 8.43 -23.79 22.95
C ARG A 534 9.04 -23.33 21.62
N ALA A 535 8.33 -23.49 20.50
CA ALA A 535 8.77 -22.97 19.21
C ALA A 535 8.92 -21.43 19.25
N ILE A 536 8.01 -20.72 19.93
CA ILE A 536 8.12 -19.26 20.15
C ILE A 536 9.36 -18.90 20.97
N GLU A 537 9.69 -19.67 22.02
CA GLU A 537 10.92 -19.47 22.80
C GLU A 537 12.17 -19.66 21.94
N LEU A 538 12.24 -20.77 21.19
CA LEU A 538 13.40 -21.12 20.37
C LEU A 538 13.64 -20.12 19.23
N ASN A 539 12.57 -19.49 18.72
CA ASN A 539 12.69 -18.41 17.76
C ASN A 539 13.39 -17.15 18.34
N ASN A 540 13.44 -17.00 19.67
CA ASN A 540 14.25 -16.02 20.40
C ASN A 540 14.06 -14.54 19.97
N VAL A 541 12.84 -14.16 19.57
CA VAL A 541 12.51 -12.78 19.18
C VAL A 541 11.30 -12.30 19.97
N GLN A 542 11.50 -11.36 20.90
CA GLN A 542 10.44 -10.79 21.74
C GLN A 542 9.48 -11.86 22.29
N VAL A 543 10.04 -12.89 22.92
CA VAL A 543 9.33 -14.12 23.31
C VAL A 543 8.05 -13.82 24.10
N ASP A 544 8.14 -13.03 25.17
CA ASP A 544 7.01 -12.73 26.04
C ASP A 544 5.85 -12.03 25.30
N LYS A 545 6.17 -11.11 24.39
CA LYS A 545 5.16 -10.42 23.59
C LYS A 545 4.51 -11.35 22.56
N ASN A 546 5.27 -12.23 21.94
CA ASN A 546 4.70 -13.19 20.99
C ASN A 546 3.80 -14.22 21.71
N ARG A 547 4.16 -14.64 22.93
CA ARG A 547 3.30 -15.45 23.80
C ARG A 547 2.01 -14.71 24.13
N GLN A 548 2.12 -13.48 24.63
CA GLN A 548 0.96 -12.66 24.95
C GLN A 548 0.06 -12.43 23.72
N ALA A 549 0.63 -12.22 22.54
CA ALA A 549 -0.12 -12.10 21.29
C ALA A 549 -0.88 -13.39 20.96
N PHE A 550 -0.23 -14.56 21.06
CA PHE A 550 -0.92 -15.84 20.89
C PHE A 550 -2.12 -15.97 21.83
N GLU A 551 -1.93 -15.65 23.12
CA GLU A 551 -3.01 -15.70 24.12
C GLU A 551 -4.17 -14.74 23.83
N TRP A 552 -3.89 -13.53 23.33
CA TRP A 552 -4.94 -12.60 22.88
C TRP A 552 -5.74 -13.17 21.71
N GLY A 553 -5.07 -13.88 20.80
CA GLY A 553 -5.72 -14.64 19.74
C GLY A 553 -6.69 -15.70 20.28
N CYS A 554 -6.25 -16.47 21.28
CA CYS A 554 -7.08 -17.47 21.94
C CYS A 554 -8.32 -16.84 22.59
N ARG A 555 -8.14 -15.77 23.34
CA ARG A 555 -9.26 -15.02 23.95
C ARG A 555 -10.26 -14.50 22.92
N ALA A 556 -9.78 -13.98 21.79
CA ALA A 556 -10.64 -13.51 20.70
C ALA A 556 -11.45 -14.63 20.02
N ALA A 557 -10.90 -15.84 19.93
CA ALA A 557 -11.61 -17.00 19.39
C ALA A 557 -12.67 -17.53 20.36
N HIS A 558 -12.39 -17.49 21.67
CA HIS A 558 -13.28 -17.99 22.71
C HIS A 558 -14.43 -17.03 23.02
N ASP A 559 -14.15 -15.74 23.25
CA ASP A 559 -15.14 -14.71 23.53
C ASP A 559 -14.96 -13.46 22.66
N PRO A 560 -15.50 -13.46 21.43
CA PRO A 560 -15.44 -12.32 20.53
C PRO A 560 -16.13 -11.06 21.08
N LYS A 561 -17.15 -11.22 21.96
CA LYS A 561 -17.93 -10.10 22.49
C LYS A 561 -17.14 -9.36 23.56
N ALA A 562 -16.52 -10.07 24.51
CA ALA A 562 -15.62 -9.46 25.49
C ALA A 562 -14.42 -8.79 24.81
N MET A 563 -13.87 -9.41 23.76
CA MET A 563 -12.81 -8.79 22.96
C MET A 563 -13.26 -7.47 22.34
N ALA A 564 -14.45 -7.41 21.72
CA ALA A 564 -14.97 -6.18 21.14
C ALA A 564 -15.16 -5.07 22.18
N LEU A 565 -15.67 -5.40 23.37
CA LEU A 565 -15.82 -4.45 24.49
C LEU A 565 -14.47 -3.94 24.99
N LEU A 566 -13.48 -4.82 25.13
CA LEU A 566 -12.12 -4.44 25.53
C LEU A 566 -11.48 -3.48 24.52
N LEU A 567 -11.60 -3.79 23.23
CA LEU A 567 -11.08 -2.94 22.16
C LEU A 567 -11.78 -1.58 22.11
N ALA A 568 -13.09 -1.52 22.42
CA ALA A 568 -13.83 -0.27 22.53
C ALA A 568 -13.32 0.60 23.70
N ARG A 569 -13.07 0.00 24.87
CA ARG A 569 -12.47 0.69 26.03
C ARG A 569 -11.06 1.18 25.74
N ALA A 570 -10.25 0.34 25.08
CA ALA A 570 -8.87 0.66 24.70
C ALA A 570 -8.74 1.81 23.69
N ALA A 571 -9.82 2.19 23.01
CA ALA A 571 -9.81 3.30 22.05
C ALA A 571 -9.76 4.69 22.75
N GLY A 572 -10.18 4.80 24.01
CA GLY A 572 -10.38 6.10 24.67
C GLY A 572 -11.38 7.00 23.91
N THR A 573 -11.53 8.25 24.33
CA THR A 573 -12.32 9.28 23.63
C THR A 573 -11.68 9.77 22.31
N ALA A 574 -10.56 9.17 21.89
CA ALA A 574 -9.90 9.48 20.63
C ALA A 574 -10.64 8.78 19.47
N GLN A 575 -11.41 9.58 18.72
CA GLN A 575 -12.12 9.27 17.48
C GLN A 575 -12.37 7.79 17.24
N VAL A 576 -13.46 7.32 17.84
CA VAL A 576 -14.08 6.08 17.45
C VAL A 576 -14.42 6.19 15.97
N ILE A 577 -13.80 5.34 15.15
CA ILE A 577 -14.42 4.85 13.91
C ILE A 577 -15.64 4.05 14.37
N GLN A 578 -16.70 4.74 14.80
CA GLN A 578 -17.99 4.10 14.95
C GLN A 578 -18.42 3.79 13.53
N PHE A 579 -18.82 2.54 13.30
CA PHE A 579 -19.90 2.29 12.36
C PHE A 579 -21.11 3.07 12.86
N LYS A 580 -21.12 4.37 12.56
CA LYS A 580 -22.21 5.25 12.89
C LYS A 580 -23.37 4.81 11.99
N PRO A 581 -24.57 4.58 12.53
CA PRO A 581 -25.79 4.57 11.73
C PRO A 581 -25.75 5.79 10.80
N ARG A 582 -26.31 5.67 9.58
CA ARG A 582 -26.38 6.77 8.60
C ARG A 582 -26.63 8.09 9.35
N ASP A 583 -25.66 9.00 9.30
CA ASP A 583 -25.80 10.30 9.94
C ASP A 583 -27.08 10.93 9.43
N SER A 584 -27.96 11.35 10.34
CA SER A 584 -29.11 12.16 9.94
C SER A 584 -28.61 13.40 9.20
N ILE A 585 -29.40 13.87 8.23
CA ILE A 585 -29.09 15.11 7.50
C ILE A 585 -28.83 16.25 8.49
N ASP A 586 -29.64 16.34 9.56
CA ASP A 586 -29.44 17.31 10.64
C ASP A 586 -28.07 17.19 11.30
N GLY A 587 -27.68 15.98 11.71
CA GLY A 587 -26.36 15.76 12.31
C GLY A 587 -25.21 16.07 11.35
N LEU A 588 -25.42 15.90 10.05
CA LEU A 588 -24.46 16.24 8.99
C LEU A 588 -24.35 17.77 8.78
N VAL A 589 -25.48 18.48 8.79
CA VAL A 589 -25.59 19.93 8.61
C VAL A 589 -25.08 20.68 9.83
N SER A 590 -25.53 20.35 11.05
CA SER A 590 -25.14 21.06 12.27
C SER A 590 -23.63 21.06 12.51
N ARG A 591 -22.95 19.94 12.24
CA ARG A 591 -21.47 19.87 12.33
C ARG A 591 -20.78 20.80 11.34
N ARG A 592 -21.27 20.87 10.10
CA ARG A 592 -20.72 21.76 9.06
C ARG A 592 -21.00 23.22 9.37
N VAL A 593 -22.15 23.54 9.95
CA VAL A 593 -22.48 24.88 10.46
C VAL A 593 -21.50 25.29 11.57
N ALA A 594 -21.27 24.41 12.54
CA ALA A 594 -20.30 24.66 13.60
C ALA A 594 -18.88 24.89 13.05
N PHE A 595 -18.45 24.07 12.08
CA PHE A 595 -17.16 24.23 11.43
C PHE A 595 -17.07 25.55 10.64
N LEU A 596 -18.08 25.90 9.83
CA LEU A 596 -18.10 27.12 9.03
C LEU A 596 -18.16 28.40 9.90
N THR A 597 -18.78 28.29 11.08
CA THR A 597 -18.81 29.37 12.08
C THR A 597 -17.40 29.64 12.61
N GLN A 598 -16.64 28.59 12.91
CA GLN A 598 -15.24 28.73 13.30
C GLN A 598 -14.36 29.20 12.14
N TYR A 599 -14.61 28.70 10.92
CA TYR A 599 -13.90 29.07 9.71
C TYR A 599 -14.01 30.56 9.40
N GLN A 600 -15.23 31.12 9.40
CA GLN A 600 -15.49 32.54 9.11
C GLN A 600 -16.31 33.17 10.24
N ASN A 601 -17.64 32.97 10.23
CA ASN A 601 -18.61 33.48 11.20
C ASN A 601 -19.99 32.80 11.03
N ALA A 602 -20.92 33.09 11.93
CA ALA A 602 -22.27 32.51 11.93
C ALA A 602 -23.08 32.87 10.68
N ALA A 603 -22.95 34.08 10.14
CA ALA A 603 -23.66 34.50 8.93
C ALA A 603 -23.23 33.68 7.71
N TYR A 604 -21.94 33.38 7.57
CA TYR A 604 -21.41 32.53 6.51
C TYR A 604 -21.92 31.08 6.62
N ALA A 605 -21.99 30.55 7.83
CA ALA A 605 -22.55 29.23 8.10
C ALA A 605 -24.07 29.17 7.82
N GLY A 606 -24.81 30.25 8.13
CA GLY A 606 -26.23 30.36 7.83
C GLY A 606 -26.54 30.33 6.34
N GLN A 607 -25.68 30.91 5.48
CA GLN A 607 -25.83 30.79 4.03
C GLN A 607 -25.71 29.35 3.54
N TYR A 608 -24.80 28.57 4.13
CA TYR A 608 -24.64 27.15 3.83
C TYR A 608 -25.91 26.38 4.24
N GLU A 609 -26.37 26.57 5.47
CA GLU A 609 -27.54 25.88 6.00
C GLU A 609 -28.79 26.18 5.16
N ALA A 610 -29.07 27.46 4.90
CA ALA A 610 -30.22 27.87 4.11
C ALA A 610 -30.22 27.24 2.70
N PHE A 611 -29.05 27.12 2.07
CA PHE A 611 -28.95 26.50 0.75
C PHE A 611 -29.21 24.99 0.79
N VAL A 612 -28.65 24.28 1.78
CA VAL A 612 -28.89 22.84 1.94
C VAL A 612 -30.35 22.54 2.24
N ARG A 613 -30.99 23.33 3.11
CA ARG A 613 -32.43 23.17 3.42
C ARG A 613 -33.32 23.40 2.21
N ARG A 614 -32.93 24.30 1.31
CA ARG A 614 -33.64 24.51 0.04
C ARG A 614 -33.56 23.27 -0.87
N VAL A 615 -32.38 22.65 -0.96
CA VAL A 615 -32.20 21.39 -1.72
C VAL A 615 -33.01 20.26 -1.09
N GLU A 616 -33.00 20.15 0.23
CA GLU A 616 -33.79 19.18 0.99
C GLU A 616 -35.29 19.29 0.69
N GLN A 617 -35.83 20.52 0.70
CA GLN A 617 -37.23 20.78 0.34
C GLN A 617 -37.56 20.40 -1.10
N ALA A 618 -36.64 20.63 -2.03
CA ALA A 618 -36.82 20.28 -3.44
C ALA A 618 -36.67 18.77 -3.72
N GLU A 619 -35.85 18.05 -2.96
CA GLU A 619 -35.66 16.60 -3.09
C GLU A 619 -36.75 15.80 -2.35
N ALA A 620 -37.37 16.36 -1.30
CA ALA A 620 -38.35 15.68 -0.45
C ALA A 620 -39.50 14.97 -1.22
N PRO A 621 -40.10 15.54 -2.29
CA PRO A 621 -41.15 14.86 -3.06
C PRO A 621 -40.70 13.54 -3.71
N LEU A 622 -39.40 13.33 -3.91
CA LEU A 622 -38.84 12.12 -4.52
C LEU A 622 -38.57 10.99 -3.50
N GLY A 623 -38.75 11.25 -2.20
CA GLY A 623 -38.46 10.28 -1.13
C GLY A 623 -36.97 9.88 -1.04
N LYS A 624 -36.06 10.71 -1.55
CA LYS A 624 -34.60 10.49 -1.57
C LYS A 624 -33.89 11.60 -0.78
N THR A 625 -32.70 11.30 -0.27
CA THR A 625 -31.84 12.25 0.48
C THR A 625 -30.44 12.42 -0.11
N SER A 626 -30.11 11.60 -1.11
CA SER A 626 -28.74 11.48 -1.62
C SER A 626 -28.21 12.75 -2.30
N LEU A 627 -29.08 13.56 -2.93
CA LEU A 627 -28.69 14.84 -3.52
C LEU A 627 -28.42 15.87 -2.42
N THR A 628 -29.29 15.95 -1.42
CA THR A 628 -29.14 16.79 -0.23
C THR A 628 -27.84 16.46 0.50
N GLU A 629 -27.57 15.17 0.74
CA GLU A 629 -26.32 14.70 1.35
C GLU A 629 -25.09 15.09 0.51
N ALA A 630 -25.17 14.95 -0.82
CA ALA A 630 -24.08 15.35 -1.71
C ALA A 630 -23.85 16.87 -1.66
N VAL A 631 -24.90 17.69 -1.79
CA VAL A 631 -24.78 19.15 -1.72
C VAL A 631 -24.25 19.59 -0.37
N ALA A 632 -24.75 19.02 0.73
CA ALA A 632 -24.25 19.33 2.07
C ALA A 632 -22.75 19.01 2.22
N ARG A 633 -22.26 17.93 1.61
CA ARG A 633 -20.83 17.58 1.62
C ARG A 633 -20.00 18.53 0.75
N TYR A 634 -20.41 18.75 -0.50
CA TYR A 634 -19.57 19.40 -1.50
C TYR A 634 -19.69 20.92 -1.50
N LEU A 635 -20.84 21.49 -1.15
CA LEU A 635 -20.94 22.93 -0.88
C LEU A 635 -20.07 23.29 0.32
N PHE A 636 -20.10 22.49 1.40
CA PHE A 636 -19.20 22.69 2.54
C PHE A 636 -17.73 22.63 2.12
N LYS A 637 -17.33 21.63 1.32
CA LYS A 637 -15.94 21.52 0.81
C LYS A 637 -15.51 22.78 0.05
N LEU A 638 -16.38 23.31 -0.81
CA LEU A 638 -16.10 24.53 -1.58
C LEU A 638 -16.06 25.78 -0.70
N MET A 639 -16.93 25.88 0.31
CA MET A 639 -17.00 27.03 1.22
C MET A 639 -15.87 27.03 2.26
N ALA A 640 -15.41 25.86 2.70
CA ALA A 640 -14.32 25.67 3.66
C ALA A 640 -12.97 25.41 2.97
N TYR A 641 -12.71 26.10 1.86
CA TYR A 641 -11.46 25.98 1.11
C TYR A 641 -10.25 26.31 1.98
N LYS A 642 -9.15 25.59 1.77
CA LYS A 642 -7.96 25.65 2.64
C LYS A 642 -7.04 26.80 2.23
N ASP A 643 -7.46 28.00 2.59
CA ASP A 643 -6.65 29.21 2.48
C ASP A 643 -5.63 29.37 3.59
N GLU A 644 -4.83 30.43 3.49
CA GLU A 644 -3.72 30.69 4.40
C GLU A 644 -4.20 30.83 5.84
N TYR A 645 -5.35 31.47 6.07
CA TYR A 645 -5.95 31.63 7.40
C TYR A 645 -6.47 30.31 7.96
N GLU A 646 -7.13 29.49 7.14
CA GLU A 646 -7.67 28.20 7.57
C GLU A 646 -6.57 27.17 7.80
N VAL A 647 -5.58 27.08 6.92
CA VAL A 647 -4.40 26.23 7.11
C VAL A 647 -3.69 26.62 8.40
N ALA A 648 -3.52 27.92 8.66
CA ALA A 648 -2.94 28.41 9.90
C ALA A 648 -3.77 27.98 11.12
N ARG A 649 -5.09 28.17 11.09
CA ARG A 649 -6.00 27.75 12.18
C ARG A 649 -5.87 26.26 12.47
N LEU A 650 -5.93 25.41 11.43
CA LEU A 650 -5.88 23.95 11.57
C LEU A 650 -4.51 23.43 12.02
N LEU A 651 -3.42 24.06 11.58
CA LEU A 651 -2.07 23.71 12.04
C LEU A 651 -1.81 24.15 13.48
N THR A 652 -2.52 25.16 13.98
CA THR A 652 -2.43 25.66 15.37
C THR A 652 -3.54 25.16 16.28
N ASP A 653 -4.39 24.25 15.78
CA ASP A 653 -5.52 23.74 16.52
C ASP A 653 -5.07 22.94 17.76
N LYS A 654 -5.79 23.12 18.87
CA LYS A 654 -5.44 22.51 20.16
C LYS A 654 -5.56 20.99 20.09
N ALA A 655 -6.62 20.47 19.47
CA ALA A 655 -6.86 19.03 19.38
C ALA A 655 -5.75 18.33 18.58
N PHE A 656 -5.24 18.98 17.54
CA PHE A 656 -4.10 18.47 16.78
C PHE A 656 -2.81 18.40 17.62
N HIS A 657 -2.52 19.42 18.43
CA HIS A 657 -1.36 19.41 19.32
C HIS A 657 -1.48 18.38 20.44
N GLU A 658 -2.67 18.20 21.00
CA GLU A 658 -2.97 17.14 21.97
C GLU A 658 -2.78 15.75 21.36
N GLN A 659 -3.21 15.56 20.11
CA GLN A 659 -2.98 14.31 19.37
C GLN A 659 -1.49 14.01 19.16
N ILE A 660 -0.67 15.03 18.89
CA ILE A 660 0.79 14.89 18.80
C ILE A 660 1.36 14.54 20.19
N ALA A 661 0.98 15.28 21.23
CA ALA A 661 1.47 15.05 22.60
C ALA A 661 1.07 13.68 23.18
N ALA A 662 -0.03 13.10 22.69
CA ALA A 662 -0.44 11.73 23.01
C ALA A 662 0.43 10.68 22.31
N GLN A 663 0.98 10.97 21.13
CA GLN A 663 1.80 10.05 20.34
C GLN A 663 3.31 10.16 20.63
N PHE A 664 3.78 11.31 21.12
CA PHE A 664 5.19 11.61 21.31
C PHE A 664 5.50 11.94 22.78
N GLU A 665 6.72 11.61 23.19
CA GLU A 665 7.27 11.92 24.52
C GLU A 665 8.67 12.55 24.39
N GLY A 666 9.12 13.21 25.46
CA GLY A 666 10.38 13.94 25.49
C GLY A 666 10.33 15.29 24.77
N ASP A 667 11.49 15.93 24.65
CA ASP A 667 11.61 17.26 24.04
C ASP A 667 11.59 17.14 22.50
N TYR A 668 10.57 17.71 21.88
CA TYR A 668 10.44 17.77 20.42
C TYR A 668 10.07 19.15 19.91
N GLN A 669 10.46 19.40 18.67
CA GLN A 669 10.19 20.63 17.92
C GLN A 669 9.34 20.32 16.70
N LEU A 670 8.33 21.14 16.46
CA LEU A 670 7.46 21.03 15.30
C LEU A 670 7.96 21.97 14.19
N HIS A 671 8.23 21.39 13.03
CA HIS A 671 8.62 22.10 11.81
C HIS A 671 7.50 21.98 10.77
N LEU A 672 7.16 23.11 10.15
CA LEU A 672 6.13 23.15 9.11
C LEU A 672 6.79 23.08 7.73
N ASN A 673 6.17 22.33 6.82
CA ASN A 673 6.63 22.24 5.44
C ASN A 673 5.65 23.01 4.56
N LEU A 674 6.04 24.20 4.09
CA LEU A 674 5.14 25.16 3.43
C LEU A 674 5.80 25.76 2.18
N ALA A 675 4.97 26.26 1.26
CA ALA A 675 5.40 27.04 0.11
C ALA A 675 4.62 28.36 0.09
N PRO A 676 4.96 29.35 0.94
CA PRO A 676 4.22 30.60 1.00
C PRO A 676 4.23 31.29 -0.37
N PRO A 677 3.07 31.59 -1.00
CA PRO A 677 3.01 32.01 -2.41
C PRO A 677 3.88 33.23 -2.76
N LEU A 678 4.05 34.16 -1.82
CA LEU A 678 4.82 35.39 -2.02
C LEU A 678 6.34 35.22 -1.83
N LEU A 679 6.79 34.14 -1.18
CA LEU A 679 8.18 33.96 -0.76
C LEU A 679 8.83 32.68 -1.32
N ALA A 680 8.03 31.73 -1.80
CA ALA A 680 8.52 30.45 -2.27
C ALA A 680 9.23 30.56 -3.62
N LYS A 681 10.36 29.87 -3.74
CA LYS A 681 11.09 29.72 -5.01
C LYS A 681 10.26 28.89 -5.98
N ARG A 682 10.51 29.06 -7.29
CA ARG A 682 9.94 28.22 -8.34
C ARG A 682 10.98 27.23 -8.87
N ASN A 683 10.54 26.04 -9.28
CA ASN A 683 11.37 25.06 -10.00
C ASN A 683 11.48 25.42 -11.49
N GLU A 684 12.19 24.61 -12.28
CA GLU A 684 12.34 24.78 -13.74
C GLU A 684 10.99 24.78 -14.49
N ARG A 685 9.96 24.17 -13.91
CA ARG A 685 8.59 24.11 -14.45
C ARG A 685 7.72 25.30 -14.03
N GLY A 686 8.27 26.24 -13.27
CA GLY A 686 7.55 27.40 -12.74
C GLY A 686 6.69 27.10 -11.50
N GLU A 687 6.76 25.90 -10.94
CA GLU A 687 5.95 25.48 -9.78
C GLU A 687 6.62 25.89 -8.46
N LEU A 688 5.81 26.27 -7.47
CA LEU A 688 6.33 26.64 -6.15
C LEU A 688 6.99 25.45 -5.44
N VAL A 689 8.15 25.68 -4.83
CA VAL A 689 8.91 24.66 -4.11
C VAL A 689 8.69 24.81 -2.60
N LYS A 690 8.31 23.70 -1.97
CA LYS A 690 8.09 23.62 -0.53
C LYS A 690 9.41 23.69 0.24
N ARG A 691 9.41 24.41 1.36
CA ARG A 691 10.56 24.53 2.26
C ARG A 691 10.15 24.23 3.70
N ARG A 692 11.12 23.78 4.48
CA ARG A 692 10.97 23.56 5.92
C ARG A 692 11.13 24.89 6.66
N PHE A 693 10.21 25.15 7.58
CA PHE A 693 10.25 26.28 8.51
C PHE A 693 10.37 25.76 9.94
N GLY A 694 11.15 26.48 10.76
CA GLY A 694 11.37 26.15 12.17
C GLY A 694 10.14 26.39 13.06
N PRO A 695 10.23 26.05 14.36
CA PRO A 695 9.13 26.17 15.33
C PRO A 695 8.53 27.57 15.45
N GLY A 696 9.33 28.62 15.19
CA GLY A 696 8.83 30.00 15.19
C GLY A 696 7.67 30.25 14.21
N MET A 697 7.57 29.45 13.13
CA MET A 697 6.48 29.57 12.16
C MET A 697 5.11 29.23 12.77
N LEU A 698 5.05 28.37 13.81
CA LEU A 698 3.78 28.09 14.49
C LEU A 698 3.21 29.34 15.18
N LYS A 699 4.07 30.20 15.73
CA LYS A 699 3.64 31.48 16.31
C LYS A 699 3.08 32.40 15.24
N ALA A 700 3.73 32.47 14.06
CA ALA A 700 3.24 33.22 12.92
C ALA A 700 1.88 32.70 12.43
N MET A 701 1.72 31.38 12.34
CA MET A 701 0.43 30.75 12.01
C MET A 701 -0.64 31.07 13.06
N ALA A 702 -0.31 31.10 14.34
CA ALA A 702 -1.28 31.40 15.40
C ALA A 702 -1.79 32.84 15.31
N VAL A 703 -0.94 33.78 14.91
CA VAL A 703 -1.35 35.16 14.61
C VAL A 703 -2.21 35.21 13.36
N LEU A 704 -1.77 34.55 12.28
CA LEU A 704 -2.49 34.53 11.00
C LEU A 704 -3.89 33.90 11.15
N ALA A 705 -4.05 32.86 11.97
CA ALA A 705 -5.33 32.22 12.26
C ALA A 705 -6.37 33.18 12.85
N LYS A 706 -5.93 34.18 13.65
CA LYS A 706 -6.80 35.22 14.23
C LYS A 706 -7.23 36.27 13.20
N MET A 707 -6.51 36.39 12.08
CA MET A 707 -6.79 37.37 11.02
C MET A 707 -7.84 36.89 10.01
N LYS A 708 -8.57 35.80 10.30
CA LYS A 708 -9.64 35.26 9.44
C LYS A 708 -10.70 36.29 9.01
N GLY A 709 -10.92 37.34 9.82
CA GLY A 709 -11.84 38.43 9.50
C GLY A 709 -11.43 39.26 8.28
N LEU A 710 -10.15 39.22 7.88
CA LEU A 710 -9.67 39.88 6.67
C LEU A 710 -10.10 39.15 5.39
N ARG A 711 -10.45 37.85 5.47
CA ARG A 711 -10.82 37.04 4.30
C ARG A 711 -11.92 37.70 3.48
N GLY A 712 -11.66 37.91 2.19
CA GLY A 712 -12.60 38.54 1.26
C GLY A 712 -12.76 40.06 1.40
N THR A 713 -12.00 40.72 2.28
CA THR A 713 -11.96 42.19 2.39
C THR A 713 -10.88 42.78 1.48
N ALA A 714 -10.84 44.12 1.35
CA ALA A 714 -9.80 44.81 0.58
C ALA A 714 -8.36 44.58 1.13
N PHE A 715 -8.27 44.25 2.42
CA PHE A 715 -7.01 43.95 3.13
C PHE A 715 -6.59 42.48 3.00
N ASP A 716 -7.35 41.64 2.29
CA ASP A 716 -6.98 40.27 1.98
C ASP A 716 -5.94 40.22 0.86
N ILE A 717 -4.66 40.32 1.22
CA ILE A 717 -3.56 40.28 0.24
C ILE A 717 -3.52 38.91 -0.47
N PHE A 718 -3.74 37.82 0.28
CA PHE A 718 -3.77 36.46 -0.28
C PHE A 718 -4.97 36.25 -1.22
N GLY A 719 -6.11 36.84 -0.87
CA GLY A 719 -7.34 36.82 -1.66
C GLY A 719 -7.21 37.40 -3.07
N ARG A 720 -6.14 38.15 -3.37
CA ARG A 720 -5.89 38.73 -4.71
C ARG A 720 -5.29 37.74 -5.70
N THR A 721 -4.74 36.61 -5.24
CA THR A 721 -4.18 35.56 -6.09
C THR A 721 -5.25 34.93 -6.98
N GLU A 722 -4.84 34.40 -8.13
CA GLU A 722 -5.74 33.70 -9.06
C GLU A 722 -6.40 32.48 -8.40
N GLU A 723 -5.64 31.69 -7.64
CA GLU A 723 -6.14 30.52 -6.92
C GLU A 723 -7.32 30.88 -6.00
N ARG A 724 -7.20 31.95 -5.19
CA ARG A 724 -8.26 32.39 -4.27
C ARG A 724 -9.46 33.01 -4.98
N ARG A 725 -9.24 33.71 -6.11
CA ARG A 725 -10.35 34.21 -6.95
C ARG A 725 -11.15 33.06 -7.53
N THR A 726 -10.48 32.03 -8.03
CA THR A 726 -11.09 30.84 -8.60
C THR A 726 -11.87 30.05 -7.55
N GLU A 727 -11.34 29.87 -6.33
CA GLU A 727 -12.09 29.20 -5.24
C GLU A 727 -13.40 29.92 -4.88
N ARG A 728 -13.38 31.26 -4.81
CA ARG A 728 -14.60 32.03 -4.56
C ARG A 728 -15.60 31.92 -5.72
N ALA A 729 -15.11 31.95 -6.96
CA ALA A 729 -15.95 31.77 -8.15
C ALA A 729 -16.60 30.38 -8.18
N LEU A 730 -15.87 29.33 -7.77
CA LEU A 730 -16.39 27.95 -7.73
C LEU A 730 -17.58 27.79 -6.78
N ILE A 731 -17.60 28.52 -5.64
CA ILE A 731 -18.76 28.49 -4.73
C ILE A 731 -20.00 29.05 -5.44
N ALA A 732 -19.86 30.18 -6.13
CA ALA A 732 -20.96 30.81 -6.85
C ALA A 732 -21.43 29.93 -8.03
N GLN A 733 -20.49 29.42 -8.82
CA GLN A 733 -20.76 28.53 -9.95
C GLN A 733 -21.50 27.27 -9.49
N TYR A 734 -21.02 26.61 -8.43
CA TYR A 734 -21.67 25.42 -7.89
C TYR A 734 -23.10 25.70 -7.43
N ARG A 735 -23.32 26.81 -6.72
CA ARG A 735 -24.68 27.21 -6.31
C ARG A 735 -25.60 27.42 -7.51
N GLN A 736 -25.13 28.13 -8.54
CA GLN A 736 -25.89 28.36 -9.77
C GLN A 736 -26.23 27.05 -10.50
N ASP A 737 -25.29 26.10 -10.57
CA ASP A 737 -25.52 24.80 -11.18
C ASP A 737 -26.60 24.02 -10.44
N ILE A 738 -26.50 23.94 -9.11
CA ILE A 738 -27.50 23.26 -8.29
C ILE A 738 -28.86 23.94 -8.39
N GLU A 739 -28.94 25.28 -8.30
CA GLU A 739 -30.19 26.02 -8.46
C GLU A 739 -30.82 25.80 -9.85
N ALA A 740 -30.00 25.73 -10.90
CA ALA A 740 -30.49 25.36 -12.21
C ALA A 740 -31.06 23.95 -12.19
N LEU A 741 -30.39 22.97 -11.56
CA LEU A 741 -30.86 21.58 -11.48
C LEU A 741 -32.17 21.44 -10.69
N LEU A 742 -32.34 22.21 -9.60
CA LEU A 742 -33.57 22.16 -8.80
C LEU A 742 -34.83 22.57 -9.56
N ARG A 743 -34.72 23.43 -10.58
CA ARG A 743 -35.88 23.91 -11.37
C ARG A 743 -36.59 22.84 -12.20
N GLY A 744 -35.97 21.68 -12.41
CA GLY A 744 -36.54 20.56 -13.17
C GLY A 744 -36.16 19.22 -12.56
N LEU A 745 -36.08 19.16 -11.23
CA LEU A 745 -35.71 17.94 -10.51
C LEU A 745 -36.91 16.98 -10.46
N ASP A 746 -36.72 15.80 -11.04
CA ASP A 746 -37.66 14.68 -11.06
C ASP A 746 -36.93 13.35 -10.85
N ALA A 747 -37.62 12.22 -10.95
CA ALA A 747 -37.03 10.91 -10.71
C ALA A 747 -35.92 10.54 -11.72
N ASP A 748 -36.04 11.02 -12.97
CA ASP A 748 -35.15 10.66 -14.09
C ASP A 748 -33.89 11.55 -14.12
N SER A 749 -34.04 12.83 -13.81
CA SER A 749 -32.94 13.80 -13.73
C SER A 749 -32.13 13.72 -12.42
N HIS A 750 -32.67 13.06 -11.39
CA HIS A 750 -32.06 12.95 -10.07
C HIS A 750 -30.64 12.35 -10.11
N ALA A 751 -30.42 11.31 -10.92
CA ALA A 751 -29.12 10.67 -11.04
C ALA A 751 -28.05 11.61 -11.63
N LEU A 752 -28.41 12.38 -12.67
CA LEU A 752 -27.53 13.38 -13.28
C LEU A 752 -27.26 14.54 -12.30
N ALA A 753 -28.29 15.01 -11.59
CA ALA A 753 -28.14 16.05 -10.58
C ALA A 753 -27.18 15.62 -9.46
N LEU A 754 -27.27 14.37 -9.02
CA LEU A 754 -26.36 13.79 -8.04
C LEU A 754 -24.92 13.71 -8.56
N GLU A 755 -24.73 13.34 -9.82
CA GLU A 755 -23.40 13.29 -10.45
C GLU A 755 -22.76 14.68 -10.52
N ILE A 756 -23.52 15.69 -10.95
CA ILE A 756 -23.06 17.08 -11.01
C ILE A 756 -22.74 17.60 -9.59
N ALA A 757 -23.61 17.34 -8.61
CA ALA A 757 -23.38 17.72 -7.22
C ALA A 757 -22.10 17.11 -6.62
N ARG A 758 -21.66 15.95 -7.14
CA ARG A 758 -20.43 15.25 -6.71
C ARG A 758 -19.16 15.75 -7.38
N LEU A 759 -19.22 16.58 -8.43
CA LEU A 759 -18.03 17.08 -9.14
C LEU A 759 -16.95 17.70 -8.24
N PRO A 760 -17.28 18.50 -7.20
CA PRO A 760 -16.24 19.06 -6.34
C PRO A 760 -15.41 18.02 -5.60
N GLU A 761 -15.85 16.76 -5.52
CA GLU A 761 -15.06 15.65 -4.99
C GLU A 761 -13.72 15.48 -5.71
N GLN A 762 -13.68 15.75 -7.01
CA GLN A 762 -12.50 15.59 -7.86
C GLN A 762 -11.50 16.72 -7.65
N ILE A 763 -11.94 17.88 -7.14
CA ILE A 763 -11.09 19.05 -6.90
C ILE A 763 -10.35 18.87 -5.55
N ARG A 764 -9.14 18.31 -5.61
CA ARG A 764 -8.30 18.01 -4.44
C ARG A 764 -6.90 18.61 -4.57
N GLY A 765 -6.25 18.90 -3.45
CA GLY A 765 -4.85 19.31 -3.40
C GLY A 765 -4.67 20.81 -3.26
N PHE A 766 -3.47 21.28 -3.58
CA PHE A 766 -3.04 22.69 -3.39
C PHE A 766 -2.24 23.16 -4.62
N GLY A 767 -2.27 24.46 -4.93
CA GLY A 767 -1.49 25.06 -6.02
C GLY A 767 -1.64 24.29 -7.34
N HIS A 768 -0.52 23.96 -7.98
CA HIS A 768 -0.51 23.26 -9.28
C HIS A 768 -1.23 21.89 -9.24
N VAL A 769 -1.20 21.17 -8.10
CA VAL A 769 -1.92 19.89 -7.96
C VAL A 769 -3.43 20.13 -8.02
N LYS A 770 -3.93 21.16 -7.33
CA LYS A 770 -5.35 21.53 -7.37
C LYS A 770 -5.77 22.03 -8.73
N GLU A 771 -4.93 22.81 -9.38
CA GLU A 771 -5.18 23.36 -10.71
C GLU A 771 -5.38 22.24 -11.75
N ARG A 772 -4.52 21.22 -11.76
CA ARG A 772 -4.68 20.05 -12.64
C ARG A 772 -6.02 19.34 -12.43
N HIS A 773 -6.38 19.09 -11.16
CA HIS A 773 -7.67 18.46 -10.84
C HIS A 773 -8.88 19.35 -11.17
N LEU A 774 -8.74 20.66 -11.01
CA LEU A 774 -9.80 21.61 -11.35
C LEU A 774 -10.08 21.62 -12.85
N ARG A 775 -9.04 21.66 -13.70
CA ARG A 775 -9.21 21.60 -15.16
C ARG A 775 -9.94 20.32 -15.59
N ALA A 776 -9.57 19.17 -15.02
CA ALA A 776 -10.25 17.91 -15.29
C ALA A 776 -11.72 17.93 -14.85
N ALA A 777 -12.01 18.48 -13.66
CA ALA A 777 -13.37 18.60 -13.15
C ALA A 777 -14.23 19.58 -13.97
N GLN A 778 -13.64 20.66 -14.49
CA GLN A 778 -14.32 21.62 -15.37
C GLN A 778 -14.71 20.99 -16.71
N ALA A 779 -13.81 20.23 -17.34
CA ALA A 779 -14.12 19.49 -18.56
C ALA A 779 -15.28 18.49 -18.32
N ARG A 780 -15.26 17.76 -17.20
CA ARG A 780 -16.36 16.85 -16.84
C ARG A 780 -17.67 17.58 -16.56
N ARG A 781 -17.61 18.76 -15.95
CA ARG A 781 -18.78 19.61 -15.69
C ARG A 781 -19.46 20.02 -16.99
N GLU A 782 -18.69 20.49 -17.96
CA GLU A 782 -19.21 20.90 -19.27
C GLU A 782 -19.89 19.73 -19.99
N GLU A 783 -19.27 18.55 -19.96
CA GLU A 783 -19.86 17.33 -20.50
C GLU A 783 -21.20 16.97 -19.85
N LEU A 784 -21.29 17.00 -18.51
CA LEU A 784 -22.51 16.65 -17.78
C LEU A 784 -23.63 17.69 -17.98
N LEU A 785 -23.28 18.97 -18.05
CA LEU A 785 -24.26 20.03 -18.32
C LEU A 785 -24.76 19.98 -19.77
N ALA A 786 -23.94 19.56 -20.73
CA ALA A 786 -24.38 19.36 -22.12
C ALA A 786 -25.40 18.23 -22.25
N ARG A 787 -25.25 17.14 -21.50
CA ARG A 787 -26.22 16.02 -21.47
C ARG A 787 -27.62 16.44 -21.03
N ARG A 788 -27.73 17.54 -20.27
CA ARG A 788 -29.03 18.09 -19.84
C ARG A 788 -29.76 18.83 -20.96
N VAL A 789 -29.04 19.36 -21.96
CA VAL A 789 -29.61 20.17 -23.05
C VAL A 789 -30.23 19.28 -24.14
N VAL A 790 -29.86 18.01 -24.20
CA VAL A 790 -30.42 17.02 -25.14
C VAL A 790 -31.46 16.18 -24.39
N PRO A 791 -32.76 16.28 -24.70
CA PRO A 791 -33.73 15.30 -24.20
C PRO A 791 -33.31 13.93 -24.73
N LEU A 792 -33.28 12.92 -23.86
CA LEU A 792 -33.17 11.53 -24.29
C LEU A 792 -34.38 11.23 -25.19
N VAL A 793 -34.23 11.41 -26.50
CA VAL A 793 -35.13 10.82 -27.48
C VAL A 793 -34.95 9.33 -27.29
N ALA A 794 -36.01 8.66 -26.83
CA ALA A 794 -36.09 7.22 -26.81
C ALA A 794 -35.76 6.72 -28.22
N THR A 795 -34.59 6.12 -28.39
CA THR A 795 -34.29 5.35 -29.59
C THR A 795 -35.10 4.08 -29.49
N ASP A 796 -36.32 4.13 -30.01
CA ASP A 796 -37.13 2.95 -30.25
C ASP A 796 -36.38 2.05 -31.23
N ALA A 797 -36.18 0.81 -30.79
CA ALA A 797 -35.61 -0.25 -31.57
C ALA A 797 -36.53 -0.55 -32.77
N THR A 798 -36.23 0.03 -33.92
CA THR A 798 -36.65 -0.52 -35.21
C THR A 798 -35.43 -0.95 -35.99
N ALA A 799 -35.18 -2.26 -35.92
CA ALA A 799 -34.30 -2.96 -36.83
C ALA A 799 -34.76 -2.71 -38.28
N SER A 800 -33.97 -1.96 -39.04
CA SER A 800 -34.04 -1.97 -40.49
C SER A 800 -32.85 -2.77 -41.02
N ARG A 801 -33.18 -3.94 -41.58
CA ARG A 801 -32.36 -4.66 -42.55
C ARG A 801 -32.03 -3.71 -43.72
N VAL A 802 -30.81 -3.80 -44.26
CA VAL A 802 -30.51 -4.11 -45.68
C VAL A 802 -29.03 -3.77 -45.98
N ALA A 803 -28.40 -4.77 -46.63
CA ALA A 803 -27.11 -4.82 -47.33
C ALA A 803 -25.82 -4.75 -46.50
#